data_AF-A0A2P4Y2C0-F1
#
_entry.id   AF-A0A2P4Y2C0-F1
#
_cell.length_a   1.000
_cell.length_b   1.000
_cell.length_c   1.000
_cell.angle_alpha   90.00
_cell.angle_beta   90.00
_cell.angle_gamma   90.00
#
_symmetry.space_group_name_H-M   'P 1'
#
loop_
_entity.id
_entity.type
_entity.pdbx_description
1 polymer ?
#
loop_
_entity_poly.entity_id
_entity_poly.type
_entity_poly.pdbx_seq_one_letter_code
_entity_poly.pdbx_strand_id
1 'polypeptide(L)'
;MFECPDDNPSIKFADILALNLHEFQRDVEEITDRAQKEAKQESVLQELENRWSAICLVMTPYKETMVPLLHLAEDDIEMLESDQLLVQGMVSGRNSFFQDQTQNWQSKLMLVSETVGVLLDIQRSWSYLEPLFMQSEEVKRELPDDAARFEDVDELVRQTLQQMWDQEPPGSVLPACQLPGLLELLNDLRARLEKCQQALKEYLDSKRRMFPRFYFVSEADLLDILSNGSNPQKIMIHLEKVFLATHTLLLEKENNGVASSMLATHFISNDSAKETISFENKVQLEGKVELYMQTILESMQLTLRGHVTRSINRFPDQNRVDWLLQKLPPANEGEMAKDNMDAAQIALLVAGIEYTRSVENTFELLSKAIARKKKGDEHVTKVIDLNPKAVSTEDLYGYMVLGTREWKDGLLSKIMRDVASGSVTDPRPKWIVLDGDLDANWIESMNSVMDDNKMLTLASNERIPLKPNMRLLFEIRNLKFATPATVSRAGILYIPNDDGFQWKSFLASWVATKGTSVQQRTALGESMNKYIEPIISFVKQSCKTIVPMQDITMVHTYLYFLDAVLDAETLRDSKKVDILSGFISVWAFGAALTITDDGTDYRKLFSEWWRSEFKHVKFPARDTVFDYWLDPNTLSFDSWRASPYFKAVQFDGSVAMSSVTVPTPETASITSWMSIMVREERPFMLCGNAGTGKTHAIIRRFYQRPSNQHGYQLQLLHKR
;
A
#
# COMPACT_ATOMS: atom_id res chain seq x y z
N MET A 1 21.89 2.21 -62.75
CA MET A 1 22.11 2.84 -61.43
C MET A 1 22.53 4.27 -61.71
N PHE A 2 21.81 5.24 -61.15
CA PHE A 2 22.26 6.63 -61.17
C PHE A 2 23.37 6.73 -60.11
N GLU A 3 24.60 7.02 -60.53
CA GLU A 3 25.72 7.26 -59.62
C GLU A 3 25.57 8.65 -59.01
N CYS A 4 25.89 8.80 -57.72
CA CYS A 4 25.80 10.10 -57.05
C CYS A 4 26.71 11.10 -57.78
N PRO A 5 26.27 12.36 -58.01
CA PRO A 5 27.12 13.39 -58.63
C PRO A 5 28.45 13.61 -57.91
N ASP A 6 28.52 13.31 -56.61
CA ASP A 6 29.73 13.38 -55.80
C ASP A 6 30.73 12.24 -56.12
N ASP A 7 30.24 11.09 -56.58
CA ASP A 7 31.08 9.92 -56.93
C ASP A 7 31.59 9.98 -58.38
N ASN A 8 30.96 10.79 -59.24
CA ASN A 8 31.31 10.90 -60.66
C ASN A 8 31.34 12.36 -61.16
N PRO A 9 32.49 13.05 -61.09
CA PRO A 9 32.62 14.46 -61.46
C PRO A 9 32.49 14.74 -62.97
N SER A 10 32.19 13.72 -63.80
CA SER A 10 32.02 13.85 -65.25
C SER A 10 30.56 14.02 -65.70
N ILE A 11 29.59 13.91 -64.79
CA ILE A 11 28.17 14.13 -65.07
C ILE A 11 27.95 15.63 -65.36
N LYS A 12 27.48 15.95 -66.56
CA LYS A 12 27.18 17.34 -66.93
C LYS A 12 25.77 17.70 -66.46
N PHE A 13 25.55 18.97 -66.11
CA PHE A 13 24.22 19.47 -65.74
C PHE A 13 23.14 19.20 -66.81
N ALA A 14 23.55 19.16 -68.08
CA ALA A 14 22.69 18.78 -69.20
C ALA A 14 22.14 17.35 -69.09
N ASP A 15 22.91 16.42 -68.53
CA ASP A 15 22.53 15.01 -68.38
C ASP A 15 21.50 14.85 -67.26
N ILE A 16 21.58 15.67 -66.20
CA ILE A 16 20.59 15.73 -65.11
C ILE A 16 19.28 16.38 -65.58
N LEU A 17 19.37 17.46 -66.36
CA LEU A 17 18.19 18.10 -66.97
C LEU A 17 17.48 17.16 -67.95
N ALA A 18 18.22 16.34 -68.70
CA ALA A 18 17.66 15.36 -69.64
C ALA A 18 16.82 14.26 -68.97
N LEU A 19 16.97 14.06 -67.65
CA LEU A 19 16.17 13.10 -66.88
C LEU A 19 14.75 13.60 -66.57
N ASN A 20 14.40 14.85 -66.89
CA ASN A 20 13.07 15.43 -66.69
C ASN A 20 12.45 15.12 -65.30
N LEU A 21 13.25 15.18 -64.24
CA LEU A 21 12.84 14.82 -62.86
C LEU A 21 11.61 15.60 -62.34
N HIS A 22 11.28 16.73 -62.97
CA HIS A 22 10.08 17.51 -62.69
C HIS A 22 8.77 16.81 -63.10
N GLU A 23 8.79 15.88 -64.06
CA GLU A 23 7.63 15.09 -64.47
C GLU A 23 7.28 13.99 -63.44
N PHE A 24 8.28 13.51 -62.68
CA PHE A 24 8.16 12.48 -61.65
C PHE A 24 8.34 13.04 -60.23
N GLN A 25 7.94 14.31 -60.03
CA GLN A 25 8.15 15.06 -58.77
C GLN A 25 7.75 14.25 -57.53
N ARG A 26 6.59 13.57 -57.56
CA ARG A 26 6.07 12.80 -56.41
C ARG A 26 6.98 11.63 -56.03
N ASP A 27 7.48 10.89 -57.01
CA ASP A 27 8.31 9.71 -56.77
C ASP A 27 9.71 10.13 -56.29
N VAL A 28 10.24 11.23 -56.84
CA VAL A 28 11.51 11.82 -56.39
C VAL A 28 11.38 12.35 -54.96
N GLU A 29 10.29 13.07 -54.64
CA GLU A 29 10.01 13.56 -53.29
C GLU A 29 9.90 12.41 -52.28
N GLU A 30 9.20 11.32 -52.63
CA GLU A 30 9.09 10.13 -51.77
C GLU A 30 10.44 9.47 -51.49
N ILE A 31 11.30 9.34 -52.51
CA ILE A 31 12.65 8.77 -52.37
C ILE A 31 13.53 9.69 -51.54
N THR A 32 13.47 11.02 -51.76
CA THR A 32 14.26 11.98 -50.97
C THR A 32 13.82 12.02 -49.51
N ASP A 33 12.51 11.95 -49.24
CA ASP A 33 11.97 11.88 -47.88
C ASP A 33 12.39 10.60 -47.17
N ARG A 34 12.43 9.48 -47.90
CA ARG A 34 12.91 8.20 -47.38
C ARG A 34 14.41 8.27 -47.06
N ALA A 35 15.22 8.77 -47.98
CA ALA A 35 16.66 8.93 -47.79
C ALA A 35 16.98 9.86 -46.60
N GLN A 36 16.22 10.95 -46.43
CA GLN A 36 16.40 11.88 -45.30
C GLN A 36 16.06 11.21 -43.96
N LYS A 37 15.01 10.38 -43.91
CA LYS A 37 14.66 9.60 -42.71
C LYS A 37 15.70 8.52 -42.40
N GLU A 38 16.21 7.84 -43.42
CA GLU A 38 17.26 6.82 -43.30
C GLU A 38 18.57 7.43 -42.79
N ALA A 39 19.02 8.56 -43.35
CA ALA A 39 20.21 9.29 -42.88
C ALA A 39 20.07 9.75 -41.41
N LYS A 40 18.87 10.15 -41.01
CA LYS A 40 18.60 10.50 -39.60
C LYS A 40 18.67 9.28 -38.69
N GLN A 41 18.16 8.12 -39.11
CA GLN A 41 18.28 6.88 -38.34
C GLN A 41 19.73 6.43 -38.22
N GLU A 42 20.51 6.52 -39.29
CA GLU A 42 21.93 6.19 -39.30
C GLU A 42 22.75 7.05 -38.33
N SER A 43 22.54 8.38 -38.36
CA SER A 43 23.19 9.31 -37.42
C SER A 43 22.89 8.95 -35.97
N VAL A 44 21.64 8.60 -35.64
CA VAL A 44 21.27 8.23 -34.27
C VAL A 44 21.87 6.89 -33.86
N LEU A 45 21.89 5.89 -34.76
CA LEU A 45 22.52 4.60 -34.48
C LEU A 45 24.03 4.75 -34.23
N GLN A 46 24.70 5.61 -34.99
CA GLN A 46 26.13 5.89 -34.81
C GLN A 46 26.41 6.62 -33.48
N GLU A 47 25.57 7.59 -33.11
CA GLU A 47 25.65 8.24 -31.79
C GLU A 47 25.44 7.24 -30.65
N LEU A 48 24.50 6.31 -30.81
CA LEU A 48 24.19 5.28 -29.84
C LEU A 48 25.37 4.29 -29.69
N GLU A 49 26.01 3.90 -30.78
CA GLU A 49 27.22 3.06 -30.75
C GLU A 49 28.41 3.75 -30.06
N ASN A 50 28.68 5.00 -30.41
CA ASN A 50 29.75 5.78 -29.80
C ASN A 50 29.55 5.97 -28.29
N ARG A 51 28.29 6.13 -27.87
CA ARG A 51 27.92 6.32 -26.48
C ARG A 51 28.05 5.03 -25.67
N TRP A 52 27.38 3.95 -26.09
CA TRP A 52 27.35 2.69 -25.34
C TRP A 52 28.67 1.93 -25.37
N SER A 53 29.56 2.22 -26.32
CA SER A 53 30.96 1.75 -26.27
C SER A 53 31.81 2.47 -25.23
N ALA A 54 31.43 3.69 -24.83
CA ALA A 54 32.17 4.52 -23.87
C ALA A 54 31.66 4.41 -22.42
N ILE A 55 30.43 3.92 -22.20
CA ILE A 55 29.86 3.76 -20.85
C ILE A 55 30.54 2.59 -20.14
N CYS A 56 31.00 2.87 -18.90
CA CYS A 56 31.59 1.87 -18.01
C CYS A 56 30.81 1.76 -16.69
N LEU A 57 30.73 0.54 -16.16
CA LEU A 57 30.29 0.22 -14.81
C LEU A 57 31.21 0.89 -13.78
N VAL A 58 30.59 1.43 -12.74
CA VAL A 58 31.29 2.00 -11.59
C VAL A 58 31.52 0.91 -10.56
N MET A 59 32.76 0.80 -10.08
CA MET A 59 33.15 -0.16 -9.05
C MET A 59 33.21 0.52 -7.68
N THR A 60 32.53 -0.08 -6.71
CA THR A 60 32.63 0.28 -5.29
C THR A 60 33.12 -0.94 -4.49
N PRO A 61 34.15 -0.82 -3.64
CA PRO A 61 34.63 -1.96 -2.84
C PRO A 61 33.63 -2.29 -1.73
N TYR A 62 33.33 -3.58 -1.53
CA TYR A 62 32.52 -4.03 -0.40
C TYR A 62 33.34 -4.05 0.90
N LYS A 63 33.06 -3.11 1.82
CA LYS A 63 33.71 -2.99 3.15
C LYS A 63 35.26 -3.01 3.03
N GLU A 64 35.94 -3.79 3.88
CA GLU A 64 37.40 -4.00 3.86
C GLU A 64 37.81 -5.16 2.91
N THR A 65 36.87 -5.80 2.22
CA THR A 65 37.13 -6.91 1.31
C THR A 65 37.37 -6.43 -0.14
N MET A 66 38.18 -7.17 -0.90
CA MET A 66 38.53 -6.82 -2.30
C MET A 66 37.44 -7.15 -3.33
N VAL A 67 36.17 -7.29 -2.92
CA VAL A 67 35.07 -7.65 -3.84
C VAL A 67 34.55 -6.39 -4.55
N PRO A 68 34.55 -6.34 -5.89
CA PRO A 68 34.04 -5.19 -6.64
C PRO A 68 32.51 -5.24 -6.74
N LEU A 69 31.79 -4.31 -6.10
CA LEU A 69 30.36 -4.10 -6.34
C LEU A 69 30.21 -3.19 -7.56
N LEU A 70 29.43 -3.65 -8.53
CA LEU A 70 29.24 -3.01 -9.83
C LEU A 70 27.88 -2.32 -9.88
N HIS A 71 27.85 -1.07 -10.33
CA HIS A 71 26.60 -0.37 -10.63
C HIS A 71 26.78 0.58 -11.82
N LEU A 72 25.66 0.94 -12.47
CA LEU A 72 25.64 2.04 -13.44
C LEU A 72 25.60 3.38 -12.70
N ALA A 73 26.08 4.46 -13.32
CA ALA A 73 25.83 5.80 -12.80
C ALA A 73 24.34 6.15 -12.95
N GLU A 74 23.80 7.02 -12.08
CA GLU A 74 22.38 7.42 -12.12
C GLU A 74 22.02 8.04 -13.48
N ASP A 75 22.88 8.91 -14.01
CA ASP A 75 22.71 9.52 -15.34
C ASP A 75 22.63 8.47 -16.47
N ASP A 76 23.39 7.38 -16.37
CA ASP A 76 23.41 6.32 -17.38
C ASP A 76 22.15 5.43 -17.32
N ILE A 77 21.51 5.32 -16.15
CA ILE A 77 20.24 4.59 -15.99
C ILE A 77 19.10 5.35 -16.68
N GLU A 78 19.00 6.67 -16.43
CA GLU A 78 18.02 7.51 -17.13
C GLU A 78 18.27 7.50 -18.65
N MET A 79 19.54 7.51 -19.04
CA MET A 79 19.91 7.44 -20.46
C MET A 79 19.57 6.09 -21.10
N LEU A 80 19.69 4.98 -20.36
CA LEU A 80 19.27 3.65 -20.82
C LEU A 80 17.77 3.61 -21.16
N GLU A 81 16.92 4.14 -20.29
CA GLU A 81 15.47 4.17 -20.52
C GLU A 81 15.12 5.06 -21.72
N SER A 82 15.76 6.22 -21.85
CA SER A 82 15.60 7.13 -22.98
C SER A 82 16.01 6.47 -24.31
N ASP A 83 17.17 5.81 -24.34
CA ASP A 83 17.68 5.13 -25.54
C ASP A 83 16.82 3.90 -25.92
N GLN A 84 16.29 3.17 -24.93
CA GLN A 84 15.32 2.10 -25.18
C GLN A 84 14.04 2.61 -25.85
N LEU A 85 13.48 3.75 -25.39
CA LEU A 85 12.30 4.38 -26.00
C LEU A 85 12.60 4.88 -27.41
N LEU A 86 13.79 5.45 -27.64
CA LEU A 86 14.25 5.89 -28.95
C LEU A 86 14.32 4.72 -29.93
N VAL A 87 14.98 3.63 -29.55
CA VAL A 87 15.12 2.42 -30.38
C VAL A 87 13.76 1.77 -30.61
N GLN A 88 12.89 1.69 -29.61
CA GLN A 88 11.52 1.18 -29.77
C GLN A 88 10.70 2.00 -30.77
N GLY A 89 10.84 3.33 -30.75
CA GLY A 89 10.24 4.22 -31.74
C GLY A 89 10.75 3.97 -33.16
N MET A 90 12.03 3.62 -33.32
CA MET A 90 12.63 3.29 -34.61
C MET A 90 12.20 1.93 -35.16
N VAL A 91 12.04 0.92 -34.30
CA VAL A 91 11.53 -0.42 -34.70
C VAL A 91 10.10 -0.33 -35.21
N SER A 92 9.28 0.56 -34.63
CA SER A 92 7.89 0.81 -35.08
C SER A 92 7.82 1.60 -36.41
N GLY A 93 8.94 2.17 -36.87
CA GLY A 93 9.04 2.91 -38.11
C GLY A 93 8.83 2.03 -39.36
N ARG A 94 8.36 2.64 -40.45
CA ARG A 94 8.10 1.96 -41.74
C ARG A 94 9.37 1.64 -42.55
N ASN A 95 10.56 1.95 -42.06
CA ASN A 95 11.80 1.84 -42.82
C ASN A 95 12.42 0.45 -42.65
N SER A 96 12.46 -0.34 -43.72
CA SER A 96 12.94 -1.73 -43.69
C SER A 96 14.47 -1.86 -43.69
N PHE A 97 15.23 -0.82 -44.09
CA PHE A 97 16.67 -0.93 -44.33
C PHE A 97 17.51 -1.12 -43.05
N PHE A 98 17.18 -0.38 -41.97
CA PHE A 98 17.87 -0.44 -40.68
C PHE A 98 17.17 -1.31 -39.63
N GLN A 99 16.20 -2.14 -40.04
CA GLN A 99 15.38 -2.92 -39.11
C GLN A 99 16.22 -3.92 -38.31
N ASP A 100 17.12 -4.65 -38.96
CA ASP A 100 17.96 -5.66 -38.32
C ASP A 100 18.95 -5.04 -37.32
N GLN A 101 19.53 -3.88 -37.66
CA GLN A 101 20.45 -3.16 -36.76
C GLN A 101 19.71 -2.58 -35.55
N THR A 102 18.54 -1.98 -35.77
CA THR A 102 17.70 -1.44 -34.70
C THR A 102 17.22 -2.57 -33.77
N GLN A 103 16.85 -3.73 -34.32
CA GLN A 103 16.44 -4.89 -33.54
C GLN A 103 17.59 -5.47 -32.72
N ASN A 104 18.81 -5.53 -33.29
CA ASN A 104 20.00 -5.94 -32.54
C ASN A 104 20.28 -4.99 -31.37
N TRP A 105 20.24 -3.67 -31.59
CA TRP A 105 20.39 -2.69 -30.52
C TRP A 105 19.28 -2.77 -29.47
N GLN A 106 18.04 -3.04 -29.88
CA GLN A 106 16.94 -3.27 -28.93
C GLN A 106 17.24 -4.47 -28.03
N SER A 107 17.69 -5.59 -28.59
CA SER A 107 18.07 -6.78 -27.82
C SER A 107 19.26 -6.50 -26.89
N LYS A 108 20.27 -5.75 -27.34
CA LYS A 108 21.43 -5.38 -26.51
C LYS A 108 21.03 -4.51 -25.31
N LEU A 109 20.24 -3.45 -25.53
CA LEU A 109 19.84 -2.54 -24.46
C LEU A 109 18.86 -3.20 -23.47
N MET A 110 17.98 -4.09 -23.94
CA MET A 110 17.14 -4.88 -23.04
C MET A 110 17.98 -5.85 -22.20
N LEU A 111 18.95 -6.56 -22.81
CA LEU A 111 19.85 -7.45 -22.08
C LEU A 111 20.66 -6.70 -21.01
N VAL A 112 21.17 -5.51 -21.32
CA VAL A 112 21.88 -4.67 -20.35
C VAL A 112 20.98 -4.29 -19.18
N SER A 113 19.76 -3.83 -19.46
CA SER A 113 18.79 -3.45 -18.43
C SER A 113 18.42 -4.62 -17.51
N GLU A 114 18.13 -5.79 -18.08
CA GLU A 114 17.82 -7.00 -17.32
C GLU A 114 19.01 -7.47 -16.48
N THR A 115 20.21 -7.53 -17.08
CA THR A 115 21.42 -8.01 -16.41
C THR A 115 21.80 -7.09 -15.24
N VAL A 116 21.80 -5.77 -15.46
CA VAL A 116 22.13 -4.79 -14.40
C VAL A 116 21.06 -4.79 -13.30
N GLY A 117 19.78 -4.88 -13.65
CA GLY A 117 18.69 -4.95 -12.68
C GLY A 117 18.83 -6.17 -11.76
N VAL A 118 19.03 -7.37 -12.34
CA VAL A 118 19.22 -8.61 -11.58
C VAL A 118 20.52 -8.56 -10.76
N LEU A 119 21.60 -7.98 -11.30
CA LEU A 119 22.87 -7.84 -10.59
C LEU A 119 22.73 -6.97 -9.33
N LEU A 120 22.04 -5.83 -9.43
CA LEU A 120 21.80 -4.95 -8.28
C LEU A 120 20.96 -5.64 -7.19
N ASP A 121 19.94 -6.40 -7.58
CA ASP A 121 19.12 -7.19 -6.66
C ASP A 121 19.95 -8.26 -5.92
N ILE A 122 20.83 -8.96 -6.66
CA ILE A 122 21.76 -9.96 -6.10
C ILE A 122 22.74 -9.31 -5.13
N GLN A 123 23.41 -8.23 -5.53
CA GLN A 123 24.39 -7.53 -4.67
C GLN A 123 23.73 -7.04 -3.37
N ARG A 124 22.52 -6.48 -3.44
CA ARG A 124 21.77 -6.05 -2.26
C ARG A 124 21.46 -7.23 -1.34
N SER A 125 20.91 -8.31 -1.89
CA SER A 125 20.52 -9.50 -1.14
C SER A 125 21.72 -10.22 -0.53
N TRP A 126 22.78 -10.40 -1.31
CA TRP A 126 24.04 -11.01 -0.88
C TRP A 126 24.72 -10.18 0.23
N SER A 127 24.80 -8.85 0.10
CA SER A 127 25.41 -7.98 1.11
C SER A 127 24.71 -8.04 2.48
N TYR A 128 23.40 -8.32 2.47
CA TYR A 128 22.60 -8.51 3.69
C TYR A 128 22.80 -9.90 4.29
N LEU A 129 22.83 -10.95 3.46
CA LEU A 129 22.92 -12.34 3.89
C LEU A 129 24.34 -12.78 4.26
N GLU A 130 25.38 -12.19 3.64
CA GLU A 130 26.78 -12.58 3.85
C GLU A 130 27.21 -12.51 5.32
N PRO A 131 27.00 -11.39 6.05
CA PRO A 131 27.36 -11.35 7.47
C PRO A 131 26.60 -12.38 8.31
N LEU A 132 25.34 -12.65 7.95
CA LEU A 132 24.45 -13.52 8.71
C LEU A 132 24.81 -14.99 8.56
N PHE A 133 25.14 -15.45 7.34
CA PHE A 133 25.49 -16.84 7.08
C PHE A 133 26.98 -17.12 7.27
N MET A 134 27.87 -16.15 7.01
CA MET A 134 29.33 -16.37 7.11
C MET A 134 29.90 -16.06 8.50
N GLN A 135 29.40 -15.04 9.20
CA GLN A 135 29.98 -14.61 10.48
C GLN A 135 29.23 -15.15 11.71
N SER A 136 27.95 -15.48 11.59
CA SER A 136 27.15 -15.99 12.71
C SER A 136 27.22 -17.51 12.83
N GLU A 137 28.00 -18.00 13.79
CA GLU A 137 28.13 -19.44 14.09
C GLU A 137 26.80 -20.07 14.55
N GLU A 138 25.92 -19.31 15.19
CA GLU A 138 24.60 -19.82 15.64
C GLU A 138 23.67 -20.12 14.45
N VAL A 139 23.67 -19.24 13.44
CA VAL A 139 22.86 -19.42 12.23
C VAL A 139 23.36 -20.63 11.43
N LYS A 140 24.69 -20.80 11.31
CA LYS A 140 25.28 -22.00 10.70
C LYS A 140 24.88 -23.29 11.43
N ARG A 141 24.76 -23.24 12.76
CA ARG A 141 24.35 -24.41 13.56
C ARG A 141 22.88 -24.76 13.40
N GLU A 142 21.98 -23.78 13.34
CA GLU A 142 20.54 -24.03 13.24
C GLU A 142 20.09 -24.27 11.78
N LEU A 143 20.79 -23.73 10.78
CA LEU A 143 20.51 -23.90 9.34
C LEU A 143 21.75 -24.40 8.56
N PRO A 144 22.24 -25.63 8.82
CA PRO A 144 23.48 -26.12 8.22
C PRO A 144 23.39 -26.32 6.70
N ASP A 145 22.25 -26.84 6.21
CA ASP A 145 22.05 -27.10 4.78
C ASP A 145 22.01 -25.80 3.97
N ASP A 146 21.38 -24.74 4.50
CA ASP A 146 21.29 -23.45 3.83
C ASP A 146 22.58 -22.63 3.95
N ALA A 147 23.34 -22.80 5.04
CA ALA A 147 24.68 -22.22 5.17
C ALA A 147 25.66 -22.81 4.14
N ALA A 148 25.65 -24.13 3.93
CA ALA A 148 26.46 -24.78 2.89
C ALA A 148 26.09 -24.29 1.48
N ARG A 149 24.78 -24.17 1.18
CA ARG A 149 24.31 -23.58 -0.08
C ARG A 149 24.75 -22.13 -0.25
N PHE A 150 24.75 -21.35 0.83
CA PHE A 150 25.16 -19.95 0.77
C PHE A 150 26.66 -19.80 0.53
N GLU A 151 27.50 -20.71 1.05
CA GLU A 151 28.94 -20.73 0.78
C GLU A 151 29.23 -20.92 -0.72
N ASP A 152 28.54 -21.85 -1.38
CA ASP A 152 28.62 -22.03 -2.84
C ASP A 152 28.17 -20.76 -3.59
N VAL A 153 27.09 -20.12 -3.13
CA VAL A 153 26.56 -18.89 -3.73
C VAL A 153 27.52 -17.71 -3.55
N ASP A 154 28.14 -17.57 -2.39
CA ASP A 154 29.12 -16.52 -2.09
C ASP A 154 30.33 -16.63 -3.02
N GLU A 155 30.85 -17.84 -3.24
CA GLU A 155 31.95 -18.08 -4.17
C GLU A 155 31.56 -17.69 -5.61
N LEU A 156 30.38 -18.14 -6.07
CA LEU A 156 29.89 -17.85 -7.42
C LEU A 156 29.61 -16.36 -7.64
N VAL A 157 29.05 -15.65 -6.67
CA VAL A 157 28.81 -14.20 -6.76
C VAL A 157 30.13 -13.45 -6.88
N ARG A 158 31.13 -13.78 -6.05
CA ARG A 158 32.46 -13.14 -6.12
C ARG A 158 33.15 -13.41 -7.45
N GLN A 159 33.12 -14.66 -7.93
CA GLN A 159 33.68 -15.02 -9.24
C GLN A 159 32.98 -14.27 -10.37
N THR A 160 31.64 -14.18 -10.35
CA THR A 160 30.86 -13.49 -11.40
C THR A 160 31.16 -12.00 -11.43
N LEU A 161 31.20 -11.33 -10.26
CA LEU A 161 31.53 -9.91 -10.16
C LEU A 161 32.94 -9.61 -10.68
N GLN A 162 33.90 -10.48 -10.37
CA GLN A 162 35.26 -10.34 -10.86
C GLN A 162 35.36 -10.58 -12.37
N GLN A 163 34.69 -11.60 -12.90
CA GLN A 163 34.64 -11.87 -14.34
C GLN A 163 33.99 -10.75 -15.16
N MET A 164 32.97 -10.09 -14.61
CA MET A 164 32.34 -8.93 -15.24
C MET A 164 33.26 -7.70 -15.24
N TRP A 165 34.06 -7.51 -14.18
CA TRP A 165 35.01 -6.40 -14.08
C TRP A 165 36.24 -6.58 -14.97
N ASP A 166 36.74 -7.81 -15.11
CA ASP A 166 37.96 -8.15 -15.84
C ASP A 166 37.82 -8.10 -17.39
N GLN A 167 36.64 -7.74 -17.93
CA GLN A 167 36.44 -7.57 -19.37
C GLN A 167 37.19 -6.33 -19.90
N GLU A 168 37.81 -6.41 -21.09
CA GLU A 168 38.51 -5.28 -21.71
C GLU A 168 37.58 -4.48 -22.66
N PRO A 169 37.54 -3.12 -22.59
CA PRO A 169 38.13 -2.27 -21.56
C PRO A 169 37.40 -2.43 -20.20
N PRO A 170 38.12 -2.31 -19.07
CA PRO A 170 37.60 -2.60 -17.74
C PRO A 170 36.33 -1.81 -17.45
N GLY A 171 35.29 -2.56 -17.08
CA GLY A 171 33.97 -2.00 -16.77
C GLY A 171 33.08 -1.70 -17.97
N SER A 172 33.46 -1.96 -19.23
CA SER A 172 32.54 -1.69 -20.35
C SER A 172 31.24 -2.48 -20.20
N VAL A 173 30.10 -1.77 -20.27
CA VAL A 173 28.78 -2.34 -19.97
C VAL A 173 28.38 -3.41 -20.98
N LEU A 174 28.65 -3.19 -22.27
CA LEU A 174 28.23 -4.08 -23.35
C LEU A 174 28.96 -5.45 -23.29
N PRO A 175 30.30 -5.53 -23.22
CA PRO A 175 31.00 -6.81 -23.08
C PRO A 175 30.67 -7.53 -21.77
N ALA A 176 30.54 -6.78 -20.65
CA ALA A 176 30.22 -7.36 -19.35
C ALA A 176 28.83 -8.04 -19.34
N CYS A 177 27.82 -7.41 -19.95
CA CYS A 177 26.46 -7.95 -19.98
C CYS A 177 26.25 -9.04 -21.05
N GLN A 178 27.13 -9.12 -22.07
CA GLN A 178 27.02 -10.08 -23.17
C GLN A 178 27.75 -11.40 -22.92
N LEU A 179 28.24 -11.63 -21.70
CA LEU A 179 28.88 -12.89 -21.34
C LEU A 179 27.92 -14.09 -21.54
N PRO A 180 28.39 -15.18 -22.17
CA PRO A 180 27.53 -16.30 -22.54
C PRO A 180 26.99 -17.00 -21.28
N GLY A 181 25.67 -17.10 -21.16
CA GLY A 181 25.01 -17.75 -20.03
C GLY A 181 24.97 -16.93 -18.73
N LEU A 182 25.45 -15.68 -18.73
CA LEU A 182 25.47 -14.83 -17.54
C LEU A 182 24.07 -14.59 -16.97
N LEU A 183 23.10 -14.25 -17.82
CA LEU A 183 21.73 -13.98 -17.38
C LEU A 183 21.07 -15.23 -16.76
N GLU A 184 21.35 -16.42 -17.29
CA GLU A 184 20.85 -17.68 -16.72
C GLU A 184 21.49 -17.95 -15.35
N LEU A 185 22.81 -17.74 -15.23
CA LEU A 185 23.53 -17.86 -13.96
C LEU A 185 23.03 -16.85 -12.92
N LEU A 186 22.84 -15.58 -13.29
CA LEU A 186 22.32 -14.55 -12.39
C LEU A 186 20.90 -14.89 -11.92
N ASN A 187 20.03 -15.37 -12.80
CA ASN A 187 18.69 -15.81 -12.41
C ASN A 187 18.73 -17.04 -11.47
N ASP A 188 19.63 -18.00 -11.68
CA ASP A 188 19.83 -19.12 -10.74
C ASP A 188 20.35 -18.65 -9.38
N LEU A 189 21.35 -17.74 -9.36
CA LEU A 189 21.89 -17.15 -8.13
C LEU A 189 20.82 -16.38 -7.36
N ARG A 190 20.00 -15.58 -8.05
CA ARG A 190 18.86 -14.90 -7.46
C ARG A 190 17.88 -15.89 -6.82
N ALA A 191 17.51 -16.95 -7.53
CA ALA A 191 16.59 -17.96 -7.00
C ALA A 191 17.16 -18.71 -5.78
N ARG A 192 18.48 -18.94 -5.75
CA ARG A 192 19.16 -19.53 -4.58
C ARG A 192 19.19 -18.57 -3.39
N LEU A 193 19.50 -17.29 -3.61
CA LEU A 193 19.46 -16.26 -2.57
C LEU A 193 18.06 -16.09 -1.98
N GLU A 194 17.02 -16.08 -2.82
CA GLU A 194 15.62 -16.02 -2.39
C GLU A 194 15.25 -17.23 -1.50
N LYS A 195 15.74 -18.43 -1.80
CA LYS A 195 15.55 -19.61 -0.94
C LYS A 195 16.23 -19.46 0.42
N CYS A 196 17.47 -18.99 0.47
CA CYS A 196 18.18 -18.73 1.73
C CYS A 196 17.46 -17.65 2.56
N GLN A 197 16.95 -16.60 1.91
CA GLN A 197 16.18 -15.55 2.57
C GLN A 197 14.85 -16.07 3.14
N GLN A 198 14.13 -16.90 2.39
CA GLN A 198 12.89 -17.52 2.84
C GLN A 198 13.13 -18.45 4.04
N ALA A 199 14.18 -19.29 3.99
CA ALA A 199 14.54 -20.16 5.10
C ALA A 199 14.89 -19.37 6.37
N LEU A 200 15.65 -18.28 6.24
CA LEU A 200 15.96 -17.38 7.35
C LEU A 200 14.70 -16.74 7.93
N LYS A 201 13.79 -16.29 7.08
CA LYS A 201 12.52 -15.68 7.51
C LYS A 201 11.64 -16.68 8.26
N GLU A 202 11.50 -17.90 7.75
CA GLU A 202 10.75 -18.97 8.42
C GLU A 202 11.36 -19.34 9.77
N TYR A 203 12.70 -19.37 9.85
CA TYR A 203 13.43 -19.56 11.11
C TYR A 203 13.12 -18.44 12.11
N LEU A 204 13.23 -17.17 11.71
CA LEU A 204 12.93 -16.02 12.57
C LEU A 204 11.47 -16.01 13.02
N ASP A 205 10.52 -16.30 12.13
CA ASP A 205 9.10 -16.37 12.45
C ASP A 205 8.78 -17.53 13.41
N SER A 206 9.48 -18.67 13.28
CA SER A 206 9.40 -19.76 14.26
C SER A 206 9.85 -19.29 15.65
N LYS A 207 10.98 -18.57 15.74
CA LYS A 207 11.46 -17.99 17.02
C LYS A 207 10.48 -16.96 17.60
N ARG A 208 9.88 -16.12 16.75
CA ARG A 208 8.84 -15.15 17.17
C ARG A 208 7.57 -15.82 17.69
N ARG A 209 7.19 -16.98 17.15
CA ARG A 209 6.05 -17.77 17.66
C ARG A 209 6.33 -18.38 19.03
N MET A 210 7.58 -18.81 19.28
CA MET A 210 7.98 -19.35 20.58
C MET A 210 7.99 -18.28 21.67
N PHE A 211 8.47 -17.08 21.35
CA PHE A 211 8.44 -15.94 22.26
C PHE A 211 7.84 -14.70 21.57
N PRO A 212 6.52 -14.44 21.75
CA PRO A 212 5.80 -13.38 21.05
C PRO A 212 6.34 -11.96 21.25
N ARG A 213 7.16 -11.70 22.28
CA ARG A 213 7.76 -10.37 22.45
C ARG A 213 8.83 -10.06 21.39
N PHE A 214 9.36 -11.04 20.68
CA PHE A 214 10.27 -10.78 19.54
C PHE A 214 9.59 -10.10 18.35
N TYR A 215 8.25 -10.02 18.30
CA TYR A 215 7.56 -9.18 17.31
C TYR A 215 7.77 -7.67 17.52
N PHE A 216 8.24 -7.24 18.70
CA PHE A 216 8.52 -5.84 19.01
C PHE A 216 9.96 -5.41 18.66
N VAL A 217 10.80 -6.36 18.25
CA VAL A 217 12.22 -6.15 17.99
C VAL A 217 12.47 -6.14 16.48
N SER A 218 13.39 -5.29 16.01
CA SER A 218 13.78 -5.26 14.59
C SER A 218 14.43 -6.57 14.17
N GLU A 219 14.46 -6.88 12.87
CA GLU A 219 15.07 -8.12 12.37
C GLU A 219 16.58 -8.18 12.65
N ALA A 220 17.28 -7.05 12.52
CA ALA A 220 18.70 -6.96 12.82
C ALA A 220 18.99 -7.18 14.31
N ASP A 221 18.20 -6.57 15.19
CA ASP A 221 18.33 -6.75 16.64
C ASP A 221 17.97 -8.19 17.05
N LEU A 222 16.94 -8.78 16.44
CA LEU A 222 16.55 -10.17 16.73
C LEU A 222 17.66 -11.15 16.33
N LEU A 223 18.30 -10.92 15.19
CA LEU A 223 19.45 -11.71 14.76
C LEU A 223 20.64 -11.54 15.72
N ASP A 224 20.92 -10.32 16.19
CA ASP A 224 21.99 -10.07 17.17
C ASP A 224 21.72 -10.76 18.52
N ILE A 225 20.46 -10.75 18.97
CA ILE A 225 19.99 -11.47 20.16
C ILE A 225 20.20 -12.99 20.00
N LEU A 226 19.79 -13.55 18.85
CA LEU A 226 19.92 -14.98 18.58
C LEU A 226 21.39 -15.39 18.44
N SER A 227 22.21 -14.61 17.71
CA SER A 227 23.63 -14.90 17.52
C SER A 227 24.44 -14.85 18.82
N ASN A 228 24.07 -13.96 19.73
CA ASN A 228 24.69 -13.87 21.05
C ASN A 228 23.94 -14.67 22.11
N GLY A 229 23.11 -15.63 21.71
CA GLY A 229 22.20 -16.32 22.60
C GLY A 229 22.83 -17.03 23.80
N SER A 230 24.08 -17.49 23.63
CA SER A 230 24.91 -18.10 24.68
C SER A 230 25.54 -17.09 25.65
N ASN A 231 25.51 -15.79 25.34
CA ASN A 231 26.14 -14.72 26.11
C ASN A 231 25.11 -13.68 26.58
N PRO A 232 24.41 -13.91 27.71
CA PRO A 232 23.35 -13.04 28.21
C PRO A 232 23.75 -11.57 28.38
N GLN A 233 25.01 -11.27 28.72
CA GLN A 233 25.50 -9.90 28.89
C GLN A 233 25.34 -9.02 27.65
N LYS A 234 25.56 -9.58 26.45
CA LYS A 234 25.42 -8.81 25.20
C LYS A 234 23.95 -8.54 24.86
N ILE A 235 23.07 -9.46 25.26
CA ILE A 235 21.62 -9.37 25.01
C ILE A 235 20.96 -8.32 25.91
N MET A 236 21.54 -8.01 27.07
CA MET A 236 20.97 -7.04 28.02
C MET A 236 20.72 -5.66 27.42
N ILE A 237 21.48 -5.26 26.39
CA ILE A 237 21.30 -3.98 25.67
C ILE A 237 19.95 -3.94 24.95
N HIS A 238 19.45 -5.10 24.50
CA HIS A 238 18.19 -5.20 23.76
C HIS A 238 16.98 -5.41 24.67
N LEU A 239 17.17 -5.57 25.98
CA LEU A 239 16.11 -5.92 26.91
C LEU A 239 15.02 -4.83 26.97
N GLU A 240 15.40 -3.57 26.88
CA GLU A 240 14.49 -2.41 26.85
C GLU A 240 13.53 -2.47 25.64
N LYS A 241 14.00 -3.02 24.51
CA LYS A 241 13.19 -3.20 23.30
C LYS A 241 12.21 -4.38 23.44
N VAL A 242 12.57 -5.40 24.21
CA VAL A 242 11.75 -6.62 24.46
C VAL A 242 10.74 -6.40 25.60
N PHE A 243 11.15 -5.66 26.62
CA PHE A 243 10.39 -5.36 27.83
C PHE A 243 10.31 -3.85 28.02
N LEU A 244 9.18 -3.27 27.60
CA LEU A 244 8.95 -1.81 27.61
C LEU A 244 9.30 -1.11 28.94
N ALA A 245 9.06 -1.78 30.07
CA ALA A 245 9.27 -1.22 31.41
C ALA A 245 10.56 -1.69 32.10
N THR A 246 11.39 -2.51 31.44
CA THR A 246 12.60 -3.10 32.04
C THR A 246 13.83 -2.67 31.26
N HIS A 247 14.74 -1.94 31.91
CA HIS A 247 15.96 -1.47 31.29
C HIS A 247 17.03 -2.58 31.19
N THR A 248 17.30 -3.29 32.28
CA THR A 248 18.34 -4.35 32.31
C THR A 248 18.15 -5.31 33.49
N LEU A 249 18.91 -6.42 33.51
CA LEU A 249 18.95 -7.39 34.61
C LEU A 249 20.31 -7.35 35.32
N LEU A 250 20.30 -7.53 36.64
CA LEU A 250 21.53 -7.80 37.40
C LEU A 250 21.87 -9.29 37.30
N LEU A 251 23.05 -9.57 36.75
CA LEU A 251 23.55 -10.92 36.50
C LEU A 251 24.66 -11.27 37.50
N GLU A 252 24.50 -12.38 38.22
CA GLU A 252 25.54 -13.00 39.04
C GLU A 252 26.09 -14.23 38.33
N LYS A 253 27.42 -14.43 38.36
CA LYS A 253 28.05 -15.66 37.84
C LYS A 253 28.09 -16.70 38.95
N GLU A 254 27.53 -17.88 38.71
CA GLU A 254 27.71 -19.01 39.60
C GLU A 254 28.91 -19.85 39.11
N ASN A 255 29.96 -19.94 39.94
CA ASN A 255 31.15 -20.73 39.62
C ASN A 255 31.02 -22.17 40.14
N ASN A 256 30.18 -22.98 39.49
CA ASN A 256 30.13 -24.42 39.73
C ASN A 256 30.97 -25.19 38.70
N GLY A 257 32.30 -25.03 38.78
CA GLY A 257 33.33 -25.98 38.34
C GLY A 257 33.46 -26.39 36.86
N VAL A 258 32.42 -26.36 36.02
CA VAL A 258 32.48 -26.89 34.64
C VAL A 258 31.69 -26.05 33.62
N ALA A 259 30.72 -25.24 34.04
CA ALA A 259 30.03 -24.27 33.17
C ALA A 259 29.74 -22.98 33.94
N SER A 260 30.07 -21.82 33.36
CA SER A 260 29.75 -20.51 33.96
C SER A 260 28.30 -20.17 33.62
N SER A 261 27.39 -20.51 34.53
CA SER A 261 25.99 -20.13 34.42
C SER A 261 25.78 -18.72 34.93
N MET A 262 25.01 -17.90 34.19
CA MET A 262 24.60 -16.58 34.65
C MET A 262 23.21 -16.67 35.28
N LEU A 263 23.09 -16.22 36.53
CA LEU A 263 21.83 -16.10 37.25
C LEU A 263 21.34 -14.66 37.22
N ALA A 264 20.11 -14.43 36.78
CA ALA A 264 19.44 -13.15 36.96
C ALA A 264 18.88 -13.05 38.38
N THR A 265 19.33 -12.04 39.13
CA THR A 265 18.91 -11.84 40.53
C THR A 265 17.91 -10.71 40.69
N HIS A 266 18.07 -9.62 39.93
CA HIS A 266 17.18 -8.47 39.98
C HIS A 266 16.85 -7.99 38.57
N PHE A 267 15.68 -7.37 38.40
CA PHE A 267 15.33 -6.62 37.20
C PHE A 267 15.20 -5.13 37.53
N ILE A 268 15.69 -4.29 36.62
CA ILE A 268 15.75 -2.83 36.80
C ILE A 268 14.74 -2.17 35.88
N SER A 269 13.92 -1.26 36.40
CA SER A 269 12.94 -0.52 35.62
C SER A 269 13.57 0.57 34.75
N ASN A 270 12.88 0.95 33.67
CA ASN A 270 13.30 2.03 32.75
C ASN A 270 12.88 3.43 33.21
N ASP A 271 12.32 3.58 34.41
CA ASP A 271 11.93 4.89 34.93
C ASP A 271 13.16 5.68 35.42
N SER A 272 13.03 7.00 35.46
CA SER A 272 13.96 7.95 36.08
C SER A 272 14.43 7.55 37.48
N ALA A 273 13.63 6.79 38.22
CA ALA A 273 13.94 6.26 39.55
C ALA A 273 14.80 4.98 39.56
N LYS A 274 14.98 4.30 38.41
CA LYS A 274 15.75 3.04 38.24
C LYS A 274 15.52 2.04 39.38
N GLU A 275 14.28 1.67 39.58
CA GLU A 275 13.91 0.76 40.65
C GLU A 275 14.49 -0.62 40.38
N THR A 276 15.02 -1.25 41.43
CA THR A 276 15.61 -2.58 41.37
C THR A 276 14.73 -3.51 42.19
N ILE A 277 14.19 -4.53 41.54
CA ILE A 277 13.31 -5.53 42.17
C ILE A 277 14.00 -6.89 42.11
N SER A 278 14.09 -7.55 43.25
CA SER A 278 14.63 -8.91 43.38
C SER A 278 13.64 -9.95 42.86
N PHE A 279 14.14 -10.95 42.11
CA PHE A 279 13.34 -12.10 41.74
C PHE A 279 13.05 -13.00 42.95
N GLU A 280 11.88 -13.62 42.97
CA GLU A 280 11.49 -14.53 44.04
C GLU A 280 12.35 -15.81 44.02
N ASN A 281 12.64 -16.29 42.80
CA ASN A 281 13.59 -17.38 42.52
C ASN A 281 14.63 -16.84 41.53
N LYS A 282 15.92 -17.02 41.81
CA LYS A 282 17.00 -16.65 40.88
C LYS A 282 16.80 -17.41 39.56
N VAL A 283 16.83 -16.70 38.43
CA VAL A 283 16.56 -17.30 37.11
C VAL A 283 17.87 -17.68 36.44
N GLN A 284 18.02 -18.96 36.09
CA GLN A 284 19.19 -19.48 35.38
C GLN A 284 19.05 -19.18 33.88
N LEU A 285 20.01 -18.43 33.33
CA LEU A 285 20.02 -18.04 31.92
C LEU A 285 20.82 -19.06 31.10
N GLU A 286 20.26 -20.26 30.96
CA GLU A 286 20.87 -21.36 30.20
C GLU A 286 19.99 -21.83 29.04
N GLY A 287 20.64 -22.29 27.97
CA GLY A 287 19.98 -22.84 26.79
C GLY A 287 19.61 -21.78 25.75
N LYS A 288 18.55 -22.06 24.99
CA LYS A 288 18.10 -21.21 23.88
C LYS A 288 17.46 -19.91 24.41
N VAL A 289 17.70 -18.81 23.70
CA VAL A 289 17.29 -17.45 24.13
C VAL A 289 15.81 -17.34 24.38
N GLU A 290 15.01 -17.88 23.47
CA GLU A 290 13.56 -17.88 23.57
C GLU A 290 13.04 -18.54 24.84
N LEU A 291 13.72 -19.58 25.33
CA LEU A 291 13.29 -20.34 26.51
C LEU A 291 13.59 -19.58 27.79
N TYR A 292 14.82 -19.13 28.00
CA TYR A 292 15.14 -18.39 29.22
C TYR A 292 14.50 -17.00 29.24
N MET A 293 14.25 -16.36 28.09
CA MET A 293 13.48 -15.10 28.03
C MET A 293 12.02 -15.30 28.45
N GLN A 294 11.42 -16.43 28.07
CA GLN A 294 10.10 -16.82 28.55
C GLN A 294 10.13 -17.10 30.07
N THR A 295 11.13 -17.81 30.57
CA THR A 295 11.31 -18.05 32.02
C THR A 295 11.50 -16.74 32.80
N ILE A 296 12.24 -15.77 32.26
CA ILE A 296 12.37 -14.43 32.85
C ILE A 296 10.98 -13.78 32.95
N LEU A 297 10.19 -13.79 31.88
CA LEU A 297 8.85 -13.19 31.87
C LEU A 297 7.92 -13.84 32.90
N GLU A 298 7.90 -15.18 32.97
CA GLU A 298 7.11 -15.93 33.94
C GLU A 298 7.58 -15.62 35.38
N SER A 299 8.89 -15.52 35.60
CA SER A 299 9.46 -15.18 36.91
C SER A 299 9.12 -13.76 37.33
N MET A 300 9.16 -12.79 36.40
CA MET A 300 8.72 -11.41 36.65
C MET A 300 7.24 -11.39 37.06
N GLN A 301 6.38 -12.11 36.35
CA GLN A 301 4.95 -12.20 36.67
C GLN A 301 4.71 -12.87 38.04
N LEU A 302 5.47 -13.92 38.36
CA LEU A 302 5.38 -14.62 39.63
C LEU A 302 5.77 -13.69 40.79
N THR A 303 6.89 -12.98 40.67
CA THR A 303 7.36 -11.99 41.65
C THR A 303 6.31 -10.92 41.88
N LEU A 304 5.77 -10.30 40.81
CA LEU A 304 4.72 -9.28 40.93
C LEU A 304 3.44 -9.82 41.59
N ARG A 305 2.99 -11.04 41.26
CA ARG A 305 1.85 -11.70 41.93
C ARG A 305 2.13 -11.95 43.42
N GLY A 306 3.35 -12.33 43.76
CA GLY A 306 3.81 -12.46 45.14
C GLY A 306 3.71 -11.15 45.89
N HIS A 307 4.20 -10.05 45.31
CA HIS A 307 4.11 -8.71 45.90
C HIS A 307 2.65 -8.26 46.09
N VAL A 308 1.77 -8.47 45.11
CA VAL A 308 0.33 -8.17 45.23
C VAL A 308 -0.30 -8.93 46.38
N THR A 309 -0.07 -10.24 46.47
CA THR A 309 -0.63 -11.09 47.52
C THR A 309 -0.15 -10.65 48.91
N ARG A 310 1.15 -10.38 49.06
CA ARG A 310 1.70 -9.81 50.29
C ARG A 310 1.07 -8.45 50.60
N SER A 311 0.88 -7.60 49.60
CA SER A 311 0.32 -6.25 49.77
C SER A 311 -1.14 -6.28 50.25
N ILE A 312 -1.96 -7.16 49.68
CA ILE A 312 -3.37 -7.37 50.08
C ILE A 312 -3.46 -7.83 51.53
N ASN A 313 -2.64 -8.81 51.94
CA ASN A 313 -2.66 -9.31 53.32
C ASN A 313 -2.25 -8.24 54.34
N ARG A 314 -1.42 -7.26 53.96
CA ARG A 314 -0.95 -6.17 54.84
C ARG A 314 -1.87 -4.96 54.89
N PHE A 315 -2.72 -4.78 53.88
CA PHE A 315 -3.64 -3.64 53.79
C PHE A 315 -4.54 -3.44 55.02
N PRO A 316 -5.07 -4.50 55.68
CA PRO A 316 -5.90 -4.32 56.88
C PRO A 316 -5.12 -3.93 58.14
N ASP A 317 -3.82 -4.26 58.21
CA ASP A 317 -3.02 -4.19 59.44
C ASP A 317 -2.24 -2.87 59.60
N GLN A 318 -2.22 -2.02 58.57
CA GLN A 318 -1.35 -0.84 58.50
C GLN A 318 -2.12 0.44 58.16
N ASN A 319 -1.57 1.59 58.58
CA ASN A 319 -2.08 2.88 58.14
C ASN A 319 -1.82 3.04 56.63
N ARG A 320 -2.76 3.65 55.89
CA ARG A 320 -2.72 3.78 54.43
C ARG A 320 -1.45 4.46 53.90
N VAL A 321 -0.96 5.49 54.61
CA VAL A 321 0.25 6.22 54.20
C VAL A 321 1.49 5.36 54.39
N ASP A 322 1.56 4.64 55.51
CA ASP A 322 2.68 3.75 55.80
C ASP A 322 2.68 2.55 54.85
N TRP A 323 1.52 1.96 54.58
CA TRP A 323 1.32 0.89 53.60
C TRP A 323 1.78 1.30 52.20
N LEU A 324 1.54 2.55 51.80
CA LEU A 324 1.87 3.07 50.47
C LEU A 324 3.36 3.39 50.30
N LEU A 325 4.09 3.68 51.40
CA LEU A 325 5.50 4.12 51.40
C LEU A 325 6.48 3.05 51.92
N GLN A 326 6.01 1.87 52.33
CA GLN A 326 6.85 0.87 53.01
C GLN A 326 7.78 0.08 52.06
N LYS A 327 9.01 -0.20 52.54
CA LYS A 327 10.05 -1.04 51.89
C LYS A 327 10.09 -2.46 52.47
N LEU A 328 10.62 -3.44 51.73
CA LEU A 328 10.76 -4.82 52.22
C LEU A 328 11.62 -4.88 53.49
N PRO A 329 11.23 -5.69 54.50
CA PRO A 329 12.16 -6.00 55.59
C PRO A 329 13.36 -6.79 55.04
N PRO A 330 14.56 -6.59 55.61
CA PRO A 330 15.77 -7.27 55.16
C PRO A 330 15.67 -8.79 55.37
N ALA A 331 16.32 -9.56 54.48
CA ALA A 331 16.33 -11.02 54.57
C ALA A 331 17.12 -11.53 55.80
N ASN A 332 18.03 -10.72 56.36
CA ASN A 332 18.85 -11.03 57.53
C ASN A 332 18.82 -9.89 58.56
N GLU A 333 18.88 -10.24 59.85
CA GLU A 333 19.02 -9.27 60.94
C GLU A 333 20.37 -8.53 60.83
N GLY A 334 20.33 -7.27 60.37
CA GLY A 334 21.50 -6.38 60.30
C GLY A 334 21.70 -5.65 58.97
N GLU A 335 20.97 -5.99 57.90
CA GLU A 335 21.01 -5.23 56.64
C GLU A 335 19.93 -4.14 56.60
N MET A 336 20.25 -2.97 56.04
CA MET A 336 19.24 -1.92 55.80
C MET A 336 18.21 -2.42 54.78
N ALA A 337 16.92 -2.16 55.03
CA ALA A 337 15.84 -2.36 54.07
C ALA A 337 16.15 -1.62 52.76
N LYS A 338 16.39 -2.36 51.67
CA LYS A 338 16.86 -1.78 50.39
C LYS A 338 15.75 -1.59 49.35
N ASP A 339 14.79 -2.50 49.23
CA ASP A 339 13.89 -2.54 48.07
C ASP A 339 12.50 -1.93 48.37
N ASN A 340 12.04 -1.04 47.48
CA ASN A 340 10.71 -0.42 47.55
C ASN A 340 9.62 -1.48 47.28
N MET A 341 8.44 -1.37 47.92
CA MET A 341 7.30 -2.26 47.63
C MET A 341 6.12 -1.53 46.99
N ASP A 342 5.58 -2.19 45.96
CA ASP A 342 4.73 -1.68 44.88
C ASP A 342 3.27 -1.34 45.24
N ALA A 343 2.95 -0.94 46.47
CA ALA A 343 1.56 -0.56 46.79
C ALA A 343 1.07 0.62 45.92
N ALA A 344 1.92 1.62 45.69
CA ALA A 344 1.63 2.76 44.82
C ALA A 344 1.53 2.38 43.33
N GLN A 345 2.38 1.48 42.86
CA GLN A 345 2.41 1.06 41.45
C GLN A 345 1.23 0.16 41.09
N ILE A 346 0.82 -0.73 42.00
CA ILE A 346 -0.40 -1.51 41.85
C ILE A 346 -1.61 -0.56 41.76
N ALA A 347 -1.64 0.51 42.56
CA ALA A 347 -2.70 1.52 42.50
C ALA A 347 -2.71 2.27 41.14
N LEU A 348 -1.54 2.67 40.63
CA LEU A 348 -1.42 3.32 39.31
C LEU A 348 -1.87 2.41 38.17
N LEU A 349 -1.51 1.12 38.22
CA LEU A 349 -1.93 0.13 37.23
C LEU A 349 -3.46 -0.04 37.24
N VAL A 350 -4.07 -0.17 38.41
CA VAL A 350 -5.52 -0.29 38.55
C VAL A 350 -6.23 0.97 38.05
N ALA A 351 -5.70 2.16 38.34
CA ALA A 351 -6.25 3.42 37.83
C ALA A 351 -6.20 3.51 36.29
N GLY A 352 -5.13 3.01 35.66
CA GLY A 352 -5.02 2.94 34.20
C GLY A 352 -6.05 1.99 33.57
N ILE A 353 -6.30 0.83 34.20
CA ILE A 353 -7.33 -0.13 33.76
C ILE A 353 -8.73 0.49 33.89
N GLU A 354 -9.03 1.15 35.01
CA GLU A 354 -10.32 1.83 35.20
C GLU A 354 -10.54 2.97 34.22
N TYR A 355 -9.50 3.77 33.92
CA TYR A 355 -9.58 4.84 32.93
C TYR A 355 -9.95 4.28 31.55
N THR A 356 -9.28 3.21 31.11
CA THR A 356 -9.54 2.56 29.81
C THR A 356 -10.99 2.07 29.73
N ARG A 357 -11.46 1.38 30.78
CA ARG A 357 -12.83 0.88 30.87
C ARG A 357 -13.86 2.03 30.88
N SER A 358 -13.54 3.13 31.54
CA SER A 358 -14.39 4.34 31.57
C SER A 358 -14.52 4.98 30.19
N VAL A 359 -13.42 5.03 29.43
CA VAL A 359 -13.42 5.52 28.04
C VAL A 359 -14.29 4.62 27.15
N GLU A 360 -14.13 3.29 27.22
CA GLU A 360 -14.96 2.33 26.48
C GLU A 360 -16.46 2.52 26.77
N ASN A 361 -16.83 2.60 28.04
CA ASN A 361 -18.21 2.85 28.47
C ASN A 361 -18.75 4.19 27.94
N THR A 362 -17.90 5.23 27.91
CA THR A 362 -18.29 6.56 27.39
C THR A 362 -18.57 6.51 25.89
N PHE A 363 -17.79 5.72 25.13
CA PHE A 363 -18.05 5.50 23.71
C PHE A 363 -19.33 4.71 23.45
N GLU A 364 -19.63 3.71 24.29
CA GLU A 364 -20.89 2.98 24.21
C GLU A 364 -22.11 3.88 24.52
N LEU A 365 -21.95 4.84 25.44
CA LEU A 365 -22.96 5.84 25.72
C LEU A 365 -23.11 6.86 24.57
N LEU A 366 -22.00 7.28 23.95
CA LEU A 366 -21.99 8.17 22.79
C LEU A 366 -22.63 7.54 21.55
N SER A 367 -22.48 6.22 21.36
CA SER A 367 -23.12 5.49 20.27
C SER A 367 -24.64 5.35 20.47
N LYS A 368 -25.09 5.25 21.73
CA LYS A 368 -26.51 5.06 22.09
C LYS A 368 -27.30 6.36 22.23
N ALA A 369 -26.69 7.49 22.60
CA ALA A 369 -27.43 8.75 22.74
C ALA A 369 -26.54 10.00 22.66
N ILE A 370 -27.05 11.05 22.01
CA ILE A 370 -26.67 12.47 22.20
C ILE A 370 -25.48 13.01 21.38
N ALA A 371 -24.76 12.24 20.55
CA ALA A 371 -23.75 12.86 19.65
C ALA A 371 -24.37 13.84 18.61
N ARG A 372 -25.62 13.60 18.17
CA ARG A 372 -26.32 14.49 17.21
C ARG A 372 -26.87 15.78 17.82
N LYS A 373 -27.08 15.85 19.15
CA LYS A 373 -27.61 17.06 19.82
C LYS A 373 -26.53 18.08 20.20
N LYS A 374 -25.26 17.68 20.19
CA LYS A 374 -24.09 18.56 20.39
C LYS A 374 -23.44 19.02 19.08
N LYS A 375 -24.13 18.91 17.94
CA LYS A 375 -23.76 19.65 16.71
C LYS A 375 -24.25 21.10 16.81
N GLY A 376 -24.05 21.72 17.97
CA GLY A 376 -24.27 23.14 18.22
C GLY A 376 -22.94 23.88 18.03
N ASP A 377 -23.02 25.05 17.40
CA ASP A 377 -21.95 25.94 16.90
C ASP A 377 -20.77 26.31 17.83
N GLU A 378 -20.56 25.67 18.99
CA GLU A 378 -19.64 26.20 20.01
C GLU A 378 -18.17 25.75 19.91
N HIS A 379 -17.82 24.80 19.03
CA HIS A 379 -16.43 24.32 18.93
C HIS A 379 -15.96 24.21 17.48
N VAL A 380 -15.80 25.35 16.79
CA VAL A 380 -15.12 25.41 15.48
C VAL A 380 -13.67 24.93 15.68
N THR A 381 -13.45 23.68 15.28
CA THR A 381 -12.20 22.94 15.46
C THR A 381 -11.57 22.80 14.09
N LYS A 382 -10.29 23.18 13.92
CA LYS A 382 -9.61 23.06 12.62
C LYS A 382 -9.33 21.58 12.36
N VAL A 383 -9.91 21.04 11.30
CA VAL A 383 -9.66 19.69 10.79
C VAL A 383 -8.91 19.81 9.48
N ILE A 384 -7.81 19.09 9.35
CA ILE A 384 -7.04 18.97 8.11
C ILE A 384 -7.06 17.51 7.72
N ASP A 385 -7.59 17.21 6.54
CA ASP A 385 -7.70 15.85 5.99
C ASP A 385 -6.63 15.65 4.92
N LEU A 386 -5.93 14.53 4.98
CA LEU A 386 -4.81 14.19 4.13
C LEU A 386 -4.80 12.68 3.88
N ASN A 387 -4.67 12.26 2.62
CA ASN A 387 -4.40 10.86 2.30
C ASN A 387 -2.89 10.63 2.14
N PRO A 388 -2.24 9.85 3.03
CA PRO A 388 -0.80 9.60 2.97
C PRO A 388 -0.34 8.89 1.69
N LYS A 389 -1.22 8.11 1.04
CA LYS A 389 -0.93 7.36 -0.18
C LYS A 389 -1.23 8.14 -1.46
N ALA A 390 -1.80 9.34 -1.35
CA ALA A 390 -2.03 10.21 -2.52
C ALA A 390 -0.73 10.84 -3.04
N VAL A 391 0.31 10.88 -2.21
CA VAL A 391 1.64 11.40 -2.53
C VAL A 391 2.70 10.34 -2.21
N SER A 392 3.90 10.49 -2.78
CA SER A 392 5.04 9.66 -2.40
C SER A 392 5.43 9.91 -0.94
N THR A 393 6.12 8.95 -0.31
CA THR A 393 6.69 9.10 1.04
C THR A 393 7.61 10.32 1.15
N GLU A 394 8.40 10.56 0.11
CA GLU A 394 9.31 11.69 0.00
C GLU A 394 8.56 13.02 -0.08
N ASP A 395 7.49 13.12 -0.89
CA ASP A 395 6.67 14.33 -0.95
C ASP A 395 5.78 14.51 0.31
N LEU A 396 5.54 13.44 1.08
CA LEU A 396 4.79 13.50 2.34
C LEU A 396 5.63 14.14 3.47
N TYR A 397 6.88 13.69 3.66
CA TYR A 397 7.75 14.15 4.76
C TYR A 397 8.80 15.18 4.35
N GLY A 398 9.17 15.21 3.07
CA GLY A 398 10.22 16.05 2.52
C GLY A 398 11.51 15.27 2.29
N TYR A 399 12.30 15.75 1.34
CA TYR A 399 13.57 15.13 0.94
C TYR A 399 14.59 16.19 0.52
N MET A 400 15.85 15.77 0.42
CA MET A 400 16.93 16.60 -0.06
C MET A 400 17.18 16.28 -1.53
N VAL A 401 17.05 17.27 -2.41
CA VAL A 401 17.33 17.09 -3.84
C VAL A 401 18.83 16.88 -4.02
N LEU A 402 19.27 15.71 -4.47
CA LEU A 402 20.70 15.35 -4.53
C LEU A 402 21.52 16.28 -5.44
N GLY A 403 20.92 16.78 -6.53
CA GLY A 403 21.58 17.70 -7.46
C GLY A 403 21.81 19.12 -6.94
N THR A 404 20.83 19.71 -6.23
CA THR A 404 20.93 21.09 -5.72
C THR A 404 21.31 21.17 -4.23
N ARG A 405 21.22 20.06 -3.51
CA ARG A 405 21.27 19.97 -2.04
C ARG A 405 20.25 20.86 -1.33
N GLU A 406 19.18 21.27 -2.01
CA GLU A 406 18.10 22.03 -1.42
C GLU A 406 17.09 21.10 -0.75
N TRP A 407 16.59 21.52 0.41
CA TRP A 407 15.54 20.82 1.12
C TRP A 407 14.18 21.16 0.52
N LYS A 408 13.46 20.14 0.06
CA LYS A 408 12.06 20.27 -0.35
C LYS A 408 11.17 19.77 0.79
N ASP A 409 10.37 20.69 1.34
CA ASP A 409 9.50 20.36 2.48
C ASP A 409 8.31 19.48 2.06
N GLY A 410 7.99 18.50 2.90
CA GLY A 410 6.88 17.58 2.66
C GLY A 410 5.52 18.17 3.04
N LEU A 411 4.46 17.60 2.46
CA LEU A 411 3.08 18.04 2.70
C LEU A 411 2.67 17.90 4.18
N LEU A 412 2.93 16.76 4.80
CA LEU A 412 2.61 16.52 6.21
C LEU A 412 3.49 17.36 7.13
N SER A 413 4.78 17.48 6.82
CA SER A 413 5.74 18.31 7.57
C SER A 413 5.30 19.77 7.61
N LYS A 414 4.89 20.32 6.46
CA LYS A 414 4.36 21.68 6.35
C LYS A 414 3.06 21.84 7.15
N ILE A 415 2.12 20.90 7.03
CA ILE A 415 0.85 20.91 7.78
C ILE A 415 1.12 20.89 9.29
N MET A 416 1.97 19.98 9.76
CA MET A 416 2.30 19.88 11.18
C MET A 416 3.00 21.15 11.67
N ARG A 417 3.90 21.75 10.88
CA ARG A 417 4.55 23.02 11.17
C ARG A 417 3.56 24.18 11.27
N ASP A 418 2.61 24.28 10.34
CA ASP A 418 1.58 25.33 10.34
C ASP A 418 0.62 25.19 11.53
N VAL A 419 0.24 23.96 11.86
CA VAL A 419 -0.63 23.66 13.01
C VAL A 419 0.11 23.92 14.33
N ALA A 420 1.39 23.55 14.40
CA ALA A 420 2.25 23.78 15.56
C ALA A 420 2.61 25.27 15.73
N SER A 421 2.83 26.03 14.65
CA SER A 421 3.20 27.46 14.71
C SER A 421 2.02 28.40 14.96
N GLY A 422 0.78 27.97 14.71
CA GLY A 422 -0.42 28.72 15.09
C GLY A 422 -0.43 29.09 16.58
N SER A 423 -0.98 30.25 16.93
CA SER A 423 -0.76 30.90 18.24
C SER A 423 -0.90 29.94 19.42
N VAL A 424 0.09 30.01 20.33
CA VAL A 424 0.17 29.22 21.58
C VAL A 424 -1.04 29.45 22.49
N THR A 425 -1.81 30.51 22.24
CA THR A 425 -2.95 30.97 23.03
C THR A 425 -4.29 30.31 22.68
N ASP A 426 -4.35 29.43 21.67
CA ASP A 426 -5.59 28.74 21.32
C ASP A 426 -5.66 27.34 21.97
N PRO A 427 -6.46 27.15 23.04
CA PRO A 427 -6.60 25.86 23.73
C PRO A 427 -7.46 24.86 22.94
N ARG A 428 -8.04 25.26 21.79
CA ARG A 428 -8.92 24.39 21.01
C ARG A 428 -8.15 23.22 20.40
N PRO A 429 -8.75 22.02 20.35
CA PRO A 429 -8.11 20.90 19.69
C PRO A 429 -7.93 21.18 18.19
N LYS A 430 -6.83 20.72 17.60
CA LYS A 430 -6.57 20.79 16.16
C LYS A 430 -6.38 19.37 15.66
N TRP A 431 -7.20 18.94 14.71
CA TRP A 431 -7.21 17.56 14.23
C TRP A 431 -6.52 17.47 12.88
N ILE A 432 -5.61 16.53 12.77
CA ILE A 432 -5.01 16.10 11.50
C ILE A 432 -5.50 14.68 11.28
N VAL A 433 -6.31 14.51 10.23
CA VAL A 433 -6.90 13.24 9.82
C VAL A 433 -6.06 12.69 8.67
N LEU A 434 -5.59 11.47 8.83
CA LEU A 434 -4.84 10.72 7.85
C LEU A 434 -5.74 9.60 7.31
N ASP A 435 -6.40 9.87 6.18
CA ASP A 435 -7.34 8.95 5.52
C ASP A 435 -6.62 8.08 4.48
N GLY A 436 -6.36 6.83 4.84
CA GLY A 436 -5.70 5.88 3.95
C GLY A 436 -5.15 4.66 4.68
N ASP A 437 -5.01 3.56 3.94
CA ASP A 437 -4.43 2.34 4.49
C ASP A 437 -2.97 2.55 4.92
N LEU A 438 -2.60 1.94 6.04
CA LEU A 438 -1.22 1.94 6.51
C LEU A 438 -0.28 1.25 5.52
N ASP A 439 0.93 1.77 5.42
CA ASP A 439 2.06 1.20 4.70
C ASP A 439 3.26 1.24 5.63
N ALA A 440 4.10 0.21 5.59
CA ALA A 440 5.29 0.12 6.44
C ALA A 440 6.25 1.30 6.18
N ASN A 441 6.37 1.77 4.93
CA ASN A 441 7.35 2.78 4.56
C ASN A 441 7.01 4.16 5.12
N TRP A 442 5.74 4.59 5.02
CA TRP A 442 5.37 5.93 5.50
C TRP A 442 5.12 5.96 7.00
N ILE A 443 4.69 4.87 7.63
CA ILE A 443 4.40 4.86 9.08
C ILE A 443 5.67 4.84 9.93
N GLU A 444 6.79 4.34 9.40
CA GLU A 444 8.05 4.24 10.13
C GLU A 444 8.57 5.62 10.57
N SER A 445 8.48 6.63 9.69
CA SER A 445 8.85 8.01 10.01
C SER A 445 7.94 8.67 11.06
N MET A 446 6.78 8.08 11.38
CA MET A 446 5.85 8.56 12.41
C MET A 446 6.06 7.92 13.77
N ASN A 447 6.89 6.88 13.88
CA ASN A 447 7.13 6.17 15.13
C ASN A 447 7.58 7.11 16.26
N SER A 448 8.41 8.11 15.94
CA SER A 448 8.88 9.11 16.91
C SER A 448 7.78 10.07 17.41
N VAL A 449 6.74 10.29 16.59
CA VAL A 449 5.56 11.09 16.95
C VAL A 449 4.60 10.29 17.82
N MET A 450 4.47 9.00 17.53
CA MET A 450 3.57 8.08 18.22
C MET A 450 4.11 7.61 19.57
N ASP A 451 5.43 7.63 19.75
CA ASP A 451 6.09 7.36 21.05
C ASP A 451 5.94 8.53 22.04
N ASP A 452 6.41 8.31 23.28
CA ASP A 452 6.43 9.30 24.35
C ASP A 452 7.18 10.60 23.99
N ASN A 453 8.07 10.52 22.99
CA ASN A 453 8.79 11.67 22.46
C ASN A 453 7.86 12.74 21.89
N LYS A 454 6.74 12.37 21.25
CA LYS A 454 5.79 13.31 20.61
C LYS A 454 6.47 14.32 19.66
N MET A 455 7.49 13.88 18.94
CA MET A 455 8.27 14.71 18.00
C MET A 455 8.33 14.05 16.63
N LEU A 456 8.02 14.78 15.57
CA LEU A 456 8.29 14.34 14.20
C LEU A 456 9.73 14.69 13.86
N THR A 457 10.54 13.69 13.51
CA THR A 457 11.93 13.87 13.10
C THR A 457 12.05 13.67 11.60
N LEU A 458 12.39 14.74 10.88
CA LEU A 458 12.59 14.72 9.43
C LEU A 458 14.03 14.35 9.07
N ALA A 459 14.26 13.89 7.84
CA ALA A 459 15.60 13.60 7.33
C ALA A 459 16.53 14.83 7.31
N SER A 460 15.97 16.05 7.30
CA SER A 460 16.70 17.31 7.51
C SER A 460 17.25 17.50 8.92
N ASN A 461 16.98 16.56 9.83
CA ASN A 461 17.13 16.67 11.28
C ASN A 461 16.22 17.73 11.93
N GLU A 462 15.26 18.29 11.19
CA GLU A 462 14.25 19.15 11.79
C GLU A 462 13.33 18.34 12.72
N ARG A 463 13.02 18.91 13.88
CA ARG A 463 12.17 18.30 14.89
C ARG A 463 10.91 19.13 15.11
N ILE A 464 9.76 18.61 14.71
CA ILE A 464 8.47 19.29 14.84
C ILE A 464 7.68 18.68 16.02
N PRO A 465 7.41 19.43 17.10
CA PRO A 465 6.70 18.89 18.26
C PRO A 465 5.20 18.74 18.01
N LEU A 466 4.64 17.61 18.45
CA LEU A 466 3.20 17.42 18.57
C LEU A 466 2.72 18.06 19.88
N LYS A 467 2.08 19.22 19.78
CA LYS A 467 1.56 19.96 20.94
C LYS A 467 0.36 19.22 21.58
N PRO A 468 0.09 19.40 22.89
CA PRO A 468 -1.02 18.72 23.57
C PRO A 468 -2.43 19.03 23.02
N ASN A 469 -2.60 20.17 22.35
CA ASN A 469 -3.85 20.54 21.67
C ASN A 469 -3.97 19.92 20.27
N MET A 470 -2.93 19.31 19.72
CA MET A 470 -2.97 18.61 18.44
C MET A 470 -3.43 17.16 18.63
N ARG A 471 -4.27 16.68 17.72
CA ARG A 471 -4.76 15.29 17.68
C ARG A 471 -4.52 14.73 16.29
N LEU A 472 -3.87 13.58 16.22
CA LEU A 472 -3.71 12.79 15.01
C LEU A 472 -4.77 11.69 15.01
N LEU A 473 -5.54 11.61 13.93
CA LEU A 473 -6.53 10.56 13.71
C LEU A 473 -6.15 9.80 12.44
N PHE A 474 -6.11 8.48 12.52
CA PHE A 474 -5.86 7.62 11.38
C PHE A 474 -7.15 6.90 11.01
N GLU A 475 -7.64 7.13 9.78
CA GLU A 475 -8.77 6.39 9.22
C GLU A 475 -8.22 5.28 8.33
N ILE A 476 -8.28 4.05 8.83
CA ILE A 476 -7.64 2.88 8.21
C ILE A 476 -8.66 1.73 8.13
N ARG A 477 -8.67 0.99 7.02
CA ARG A 477 -9.57 -0.17 6.88
C ARG A 477 -9.06 -1.40 7.62
N ASN A 478 -7.76 -1.69 7.54
CA ASN A 478 -7.15 -2.86 8.17
C ASN A 478 -5.70 -2.60 8.59
N LEU A 479 -5.25 -3.30 9.63
CA LEU A 479 -3.90 -3.19 10.20
C LEU A 479 -2.96 -4.30 9.71
N LYS A 480 -3.24 -4.95 8.57
CA LYS A 480 -2.45 -6.12 8.10
C LYS A 480 -0.98 -5.82 7.85
N PHE A 481 -0.68 -4.59 7.45
CA PHE A 481 0.67 -4.12 7.10
C PHE A 481 1.35 -3.33 8.22
N ALA A 482 0.73 -3.27 9.40
CA ALA A 482 1.31 -2.61 10.56
C ALA A 482 1.81 -3.66 11.57
N THR A 483 2.99 -3.41 12.15
CA THR A 483 3.49 -4.26 13.22
C THR A 483 2.68 -3.99 14.50
N PRO A 484 2.46 -5.01 15.37
CA PRO A 484 1.83 -4.80 16.67
C PRO A 484 2.54 -3.72 17.53
N ALA A 485 3.85 -3.55 17.34
CA ALA A 485 4.66 -2.53 18.00
C ALA A 485 4.27 -1.10 17.60
N THR A 486 4.02 -0.88 16.31
CA THR A 486 3.54 0.41 15.80
C THR A 486 2.13 0.69 16.32
N VAL A 487 1.28 -0.33 16.31
CA VAL A 487 -0.12 -0.22 16.72
C VAL A 487 -0.28 0.00 18.23
N SER A 488 0.59 -0.59 19.06
CA SER A 488 0.51 -0.43 20.53
C SER A 488 0.77 0.99 21.02
N ARG A 489 1.33 1.86 20.18
CA ARG A 489 1.61 3.27 20.47
C ARG A 489 0.39 4.17 20.27
N ALA A 490 -0.66 3.66 19.61
CA ALA A 490 -1.87 4.40 19.30
C ALA A 490 -3.11 3.77 19.96
N GLY A 491 -4.08 4.62 20.32
CA GLY A 491 -5.40 4.14 20.73
C GLY A 491 -6.18 3.63 19.52
N ILE A 492 -6.62 2.37 19.56
CA ILE A 492 -7.42 1.77 18.48
C ILE A 492 -8.90 1.89 18.81
N LEU A 493 -9.66 2.50 17.91
CA LEU A 493 -11.13 2.46 17.95
C LEU A 493 -11.63 1.54 16.84
N TYR A 494 -12.17 0.38 17.21
CA TYR A 494 -12.77 -0.54 16.25
C TYR A 494 -14.24 -0.18 16.02
N ILE A 495 -14.62 0.06 14.76
CA ILE A 495 -16.01 0.29 14.35
C ILE A 495 -16.56 -1.00 13.74
N PRO A 496 -17.33 -1.81 14.49
CA PRO A 496 -17.90 -3.04 13.96
C PRO A 496 -18.91 -2.75 12.83
N ASN A 497 -19.02 -3.69 11.90
CA ASN A 497 -20.05 -3.68 10.84
C ASN A 497 -20.99 -4.89 10.96
N ASP A 498 -21.15 -5.41 12.18
CA ASP A 498 -22.03 -6.54 12.45
C ASP A 498 -23.48 -6.14 12.14
N ASP A 499 -24.25 -7.07 11.55
CA ASP A 499 -25.66 -6.91 11.15
C ASP A 499 -25.98 -5.73 10.21
N GLY A 500 -24.96 -5.18 9.54
CA GLY A 500 -25.14 -4.10 8.57
C GLY A 500 -25.41 -2.74 9.22
N PHE A 501 -25.01 -2.55 10.47
CA PHE A 501 -25.22 -1.31 11.23
C PHE A 501 -24.79 -0.05 10.45
N GLN A 502 -23.66 -0.11 9.74
CA GLN A 502 -23.10 1.05 9.03
C GLN A 502 -24.01 1.52 7.90
N TRP A 503 -24.43 0.63 7.00
CA TRP A 503 -25.26 1.02 5.86
C TRP A 503 -26.70 1.36 6.29
N LYS A 504 -27.25 0.71 7.33
CA LYS A 504 -28.55 1.07 7.92
C LYS A 504 -28.51 2.48 8.52
N SER A 505 -27.45 2.81 9.26
CA SER A 505 -27.25 4.13 9.85
C SER A 505 -27.05 5.21 8.79
N PHE A 506 -26.30 4.88 7.72
CA PHE A 506 -26.09 5.75 6.59
C PHE A 506 -27.41 6.03 5.83
N LEU A 507 -28.19 4.99 5.56
CA LEU A 507 -29.52 5.10 4.95
C LEU A 507 -30.44 6.01 5.77
N ALA A 508 -30.52 5.80 7.08
CA ALA A 508 -31.32 6.64 7.97
C ALA A 508 -30.86 8.11 7.97
N SER A 509 -29.54 8.35 7.88
CA SER A 509 -28.98 9.70 7.75
C SER A 509 -29.36 10.34 6.42
N TRP A 510 -29.25 9.62 5.32
CA TRP A 510 -29.59 10.11 3.98
C TRP A 510 -31.09 10.43 3.88
N VAL A 511 -31.97 9.55 4.36
CA VAL A 511 -33.42 9.80 4.42
C VAL A 511 -33.73 11.03 5.25
N ALA A 512 -33.01 11.28 6.34
CA ALA A 512 -33.21 12.50 7.14
C ALA A 512 -32.88 13.79 6.37
N THR A 513 -31.93 13.74 5.42
CA THR A 513 -31.55 14.88 4.56
C THR A 513 -32.51 15.14 3.40
N LYS A 514 -33.36 14.17 3.04
CA LYS A 514 -34.26 14.24 1.87
C LYS A 514 -35.71 14.40 2.31
N GLY A 515 -36.49 15.25 1.63
CA GLY A 515 -37.93 15.44 1.87
C GLY A 515 -38.29 16.46 2.95
N THR A 516 -39.33 17.26 2.70
CA THR A 516 -39.79 18.35 3.57
C THR A 516 -40.79 17.86 4.64
N SER A 517 -41.51 16.77 4.36
CA SER A 517 -42.51 16.17 5.26
C SER A 517 -42.02 14.86 5.89
N VAL A 518 -42.37 14.65 7.16
CA VAL A 518 -42.08 13.39 7.90
C VAL A 518 -42.69 12.18 7.18
N GLN A 519 -43.88 12.31 6.60
CA GLN A 519 -44.56 11.22 5.90
C GLN A 519 -43.82 10.77 4.63
N GLN A 520 -43.23 11.71 3.89
CA GLN A 520 -42.45 11.39 2.69
C GLN A 520 -41.16 10.66 3.05
N ARG A 521 -40.50 11.07 4.14
CA ARG A 521 -39.30 10.41 4.66
C ARG A 521 -39.57 8.99 5.12
N THR A 522 -40.67 8.77 5.82
CA THR A 522 -41.08 7.42 6.25
C THR A 522 -41.39 6.53 5.05
N ALA A 523 -42.20 6.99 4.09
CA ALA A 523 -42.54 6.22 2.90
C ALA A 523 -41.31 5.87 2.04
N LEU A 524 -40.36 6.81 1.90
CA LEU A 524 -39.11 6.59 1.20
C LEU A 524 -38.24 5.55 1.92
N GLY A 525 -38.06 5.69 3.23
CA GLY A 525 -37.30 4.73 4.04
C GLY A 525 -37.90 3.32 4.03
N GLU A 526 -39.22 3.19 4.09
CA GLU A 526 -39.93 1.90 4.00
C GLU A 526 -39.73 1.24 2.64
N SER A 527 -39.89 1.99 1.54
CA SER A 527 -39.66 1.46 0.19
C SER A 527 -38.20 1.03 -0.01
N MET A 528 -37.23 1.79 0.50
CA MET A 528 -35.80 1.44 0.39
C MET A 528 -35.45 0.19 1.18
N ASN A 529 -35.88 0.08 2.45
CA ASN A 529 -35.60 -1.10 3.28
C ASN A 529 -36.22 -2.37 2.70
N LYS A 530 -37.38 -2.25 2.06
CA LYS A 530 -38.06 -3.36 1.38
C LYS A 530 -37.19 -4.01 0.28
N TYR A 531 -36.34 -3.24 -0.41
CA TYR A 531 -35.47 -3.78 -1.46
C TYR A 531 -34.04 -4.07 -0.98
N ILE A 532 -33.42 -3.16 -0.21
CA ILE A 532 -31.98 -3.19 0.08
C ILE A 532 -31.58 -4.44 0.89
N GLU A 533 -32.29 -4.73 1.99
CA GLU A 533 -31.89 -5.81 2.91
C GLU A 533 -31.98 -7.22 2.29
N PRO A 534 -33.10 -7.59 1.62
CA PRO A 534 -33.18 -8.89 0.95
C PRO A 534 -32.16 -9.06 -0.17
N ILE A 535 -31.90 -7.99 -0.95
CA ILE A 535 -30.96 -8.02 -2.07
C ILE A 535 -29.52 -8.21 -1.59
N ILE A 536 -29.09 -7.47 -0.56
CA ILE A 536 -27.73 -7.64 -0.01
C ILE A 536 -27.55 -9.06 0.53
N SER A 537 -28.55 -9.59 1.25
CA SER A 537 -28.50 -10.96 1.77
C SER A 537 -28.34 -11.99 0.65
N PHE A 538 -29.13 -11.87 -0.42
CA PHE A 538 -29.05 -12.77 -1.59
C PHE A 538 -27.73 -12.64 -2.34
N VAL A 539 -27.27 -11.42 -2.62
CA VAL A 539 -26.01 -11.19 -3.35
C VAL A 539 -24.83 -11.79 -2.58
N LYS A 540 -24.81 -11.68 -1.25
CA LYS A 540 -23.73 -12.26 -0.41
C LYS A 540 -23.77 -13.79 -0.35
N GLN A 541 -24.96 -14.40 -0.41
CA GLN A 541 -25.10 -15.86 -0.27
C GLN A 541 -25.00 -16.61 -1.61
N SER A 542 -25.49 -16.00 -2.70
CA SER A 542 -25.76 -16.73 -3.95
C SER A 542 -25.04 -16.15 -5.17
N CYS A 543 -24.40 -14.98 -5.06
CA CYS A 543 -23.77 -14.31 -6.21
C CYS A 543 -22.28 -14.04 -5.98
N LYS A 544 -21.52 -13.99 -7.08
CA LYS A 544 -20.12 -13.54 -7.09
C LYS A 544 -20.00 -12.33 -8.02
N THR A 545 -19.51 -11.21 -7.49
CA THR A 545 -19.31 -9.97 -8.24
C THR A 545 -17.95 -9.98 -8.95
N ILE A 546 -17.84 -9.25 -10.07
CA ILE A 546 -16.58 -9.16 -10.84
C ILE A 546 -15.45 -8.49 -10.05
N VAL A 547 -15.81 -7.55 -9.17
CA VAL A 547 -14.91 -6.91 -8.21
C VAL A 547 -15.48 -7.13 -6.80
N PRO A 548 -14.66 -7.45 -5.79
CA PRO A 548 -15.12 -7.51 -4.41
C PRO A 548 -15.73 -6.17 -3.98
N MET A 549 -17.01 -6.16 -3.61
CA MET A 549 -17.71 -4.94 -3.18
C MET A 549 -18.14 -5.08 -1.72
N GLN A 550 -18.06 -3.98 -0.97
CA GLN A 550 -18.59 -3.90 0.39
C GLN A 550 -20.08 -3.54 0.36
N ASP A 551 -20.85 -4.04 1.34
CA ASP A 551 -22.30 -3.80 1.45
C ASP A 551 -22.63 -2.30 1.40
N ILE A 552 -21.84 -1.46 2.09
CA ILE A 552 -22.02 0.00 2.10
C ILE A 552 -21.81 0.63 0.72
N THR A 553 -20.88 0.12 -0.09
CA THR A 553 -20.64 0.60 -1.46
C THR A 553 -21.83 0.29 -2.37
N MET A 554 -22.46 -0.87 -2.21
CA MET A 554 -23.68 -1.23 -2.96
C MET A 554 -24.83 -0.28 -2.60
N VAL A 555 -25.01 0.00 -1.30
CA VAL A 555 -26.02 0.97 -0.83
C VAL A 555 -25.72 2.38 -1.32
N HIS A 556 -24.46 2.83 -1.29
CA HIS A 556 -24.08 4.13 -1.87
C HIS A 556 -24.44 4.23 -3.36
N THR A 557 -24.16 3.18 -4.12
CA THR A 557 -24.49 3.13 -5.56
C THR A 557 -26.01 3.24 -5.77
N TYR A 558 -26.79 2.53 -4.97
CA TYR A 558 -28.25 2.65 -4.96
C TYR A 558 -28.72 4.08 -4.66
N LEU A 559 -28.15 4.72 -3.64
CA LEU A 559 -28.50 6.10 -3.27
C LEU A 559 -28.09 7.11 -4.35
N TYR A 560 -26.94 6.94 -5.01
CA TYR A 560 -26.54 7.82 -6.11
C TYR A 560 -27.47 7.71 -7.32
N PHE A 561 -27.87 6.49 -7.68
CA PHE A 561 -28.88 6.31 -8.74
C PHE A 561 -30.23 6.90 -8.35
N LEU A 562 -30.62 6.77 -7.09
CA LEU A 562 -31.85 7.36 -6.59
C LEU A 562 -31.78 8.88 -6.61
N ASP A 563 -30.74 9.49 -6.07
CA ASP A 563 -30.54 10.95 -6.09
C ASP A 563 -30.58 11.54 -7.49
N ALA A 564 -30.08 10.80 -8.49
CA ALA A 564 -30.01 11.27 -9.87
C ALA A 564 -31.35 11.23 -10.63
N VAL A 565 -32.31 10.44 -10.14
CA VAL A 565 -33.62 10.22 -10.78
C VAL A 565 -34.77 10.77 -9.93
N LEU A 566 -34.52 11.11 -8.67
CA LEU A 566 -35.52 11.56 -7.72
C LEU A 566 -35.88 13.04 -7.93
N ASP A 567 -37.08 13.29 -8.46
CA ASP A 567 -37.65 14.63 -8.65
C ASP A 567 -38.68 14.97 -7.56
N ALA A 568 -38.88 16.28 -7.29
CA ALA A 568 -39.85 16.78 -6.30
C ALA A 568 -41.31 16.34 -6.55
N GLU A 569 -41.66 15.98 -7.79
CA GLU A 569 -42.97 15.43 -8.15
C GLU A 569 -43.08 13.93 -7.84
N THR A 570 -42.01 13.17 -8.08
CA THR A 570 -41.95 11.72 -7.77
C THR A 570 -42.04 11.46 -6.28
N LEU A 571 -41.44 12.32 -5.45
CA LEU A 571 -41.51 12.29 -3.98
C LEU A 571 -42.94 12.47 -3.39
N ARG A 572 -43.91 12.92 -4.19
CA ARG A 572 -45.30 13.09 -3.74
C ARG A 572 -46.13 11.82 -3.89
N ASP A 573 -45.71 10.89 -4.75
CA ASP A 573 -46.45 9.67 -5.04
C ASP A 573 -45.66 8.42 -4.62
N SER A 574 -46.10 7.82 -3.52
CA SER A 574 -45.49 6.60 -2.95
C SER A 574 -45.40 5.45 -3.95
N LYS A 575 -46.36 5.32 -4.89
CA LYS A 575 -46.32 4.27 -5.91
C LYS A 575 -45.21 4.49 -6.93
N LYS A 576 -44.98 5.74 -7.33
CA LYS A 576 -43.89 6.09 -8.26
C LYS A 576 -42.53 5.84 -7.60
N VAL A 577 -42.39 6.20 -6.33
CA VAL A 577 -41.18 5.94 -5.53
C VAL A 577 -40.90 4.44 -5.46
N ASP A 578 -41.91 3.59 -5.24
CA ASP A 578 -41.72 2.14 -5.14
C ASP A 578 -41.30 1.50 -6.49
N ILE A 579 -41.86 1.96 -7.61
CA ILE A 579 -41.48 1.48 -8.96
C ILE A 579 -40.06 1.92 -9.31
N LEU A 580 -39.73 3.19 -9.06
CA LEU A 580 -38.39 3.73 -9.28
C LEU A 580 -37.35 3.02 -8.42
N SER A 581 -37.63 2.83 -7.13
CA SER A 581 -36.77 2.11 -6.19
C SER A 581 -36.54 0.68 -6.64
N GLY A 582 -37.59 0.00 -7.14
CA GLY A 582 -37.47 -1.33 -7.75
C GLY A 582 -36.51 -1.34 -8.94
N PHE A 583 -36.72 -0.46 -9.93
CA PHE A 583 -35.85 -0.36 -11.11
C PHE A 583 -34.39 -0.03 -10.77
N ILE A 584 -34.18 0.90 -9.85
CA ILE A 584 -32.85 1.30 -9.37
C ILE A 584 -32.16 0.15 -8.65
N SER A 585 -32.90 -0.62 -7.84
CA SER A 585 -32.33 -1.76 -7.11
C SER A 585 -31.73 -2.82 -8.04
N VAL A 586 -32.37 -3.06 -9.20
CA VAL A 586 -31.87 -3.99 -10.21
C VAL A 586 -30.48 -3.56 -10.71
N TRP A 587 -30.32 -2.28 -11.04
CA TRP A 587 -29.06 -1.77 -11.59
C TRP A 587 -27.99 -1.53 -10.51
N ALA A 588 -28.36 -1.04 -9.32
CA ALA A 588 -27.41 -0.79 -8.24
C ALA A 588 -26.71 -2.06 -7.74
N PHE A 589 -27.47 -3.15 -7.56
CA PHE A 589 -26.94 -4.40 -7.03
C PHE A 589 -26.56 -5.41 -8.13
N GLY A 590 -27.20 -5.32 -9.30
CA GLY A 590 -27.00 -6.25 -10.41
C GLY A 590 -25.97 -5.81 -11.46
N ALA A 591 -25.54 -4.55 -11.50
CA ALA A 591 -24.57 -4.08 -12.50
C ALA A 591 -23.17 -4.72 -12.35
N ALA A 592 -22.78 -5.10 -11.14
CA ALA A 592 -21.50 -5.76 -10.87
C ALA A 592 -21.53 -7.29 -11.07
N LEU A 593 -22.70 -7.85 -11.38
CA LEU A 593 -22.87 -9.26 -11.67
C LEU A 593 -22.56 -9.52 -13.14
N THR A 594 -21.75 -10.53 -13.40
CA THR A 594 -21.33 -10.93 -14.74
C THR A 594 -21.29 -12.46 -14.83
N ILE A 595 -21.05 -12.98 -16.03
CA ILE A 595 -20.73 -14.40 -16.21
C ILE A 595 -19.32 -14.59 -15.67
N THR A 596 -19.15 -15.46 -14.66
CA THR A 596 -17.83 -15.78 -14.12
C THR A 596 -17.13 -16.85 -14.96
N ASP A 597 -15.83 -17.03 -14.70
CA ASP A 597 -15.00 -18.05 -15.36
C ASP A 597 -15.58 -19.47 -15.20
N ASP A 598 -16.37 -19.70 -14.14
CA ASP A 598 -17.09 -20.95 -13.87
C ASP A 598 -18.30 -21.18 -14.82
N GLY A 599 -18.55 -20.27 -15.76
CA GLY A 599 -19.66 -20.34 -16.72
C GLY A 599 -21.05 -20.04 -16.15
N THR A 600 -21.13 -19.68 -14.86
CA THR A 600 -22.40 -19.36 -14.19
C THR A 600 -22.82 -17.92 -14.47
N ASP A 601 -24.06 -17.75 -14.94
CA ASP A 601 -24.65 -16.45 -15.25
C ASP A 601 -25.38 -15.87 -14.03
N TYR A 602 -24.65 -15.14 -13.19
CA TYR A 602 -25.22 -14.51 -11.99
C TYR A 602 -26.25 -13.41 -12.31
N ARG A 603 -26.22 -12.82 -13.51
CA ARG A 603 -27.25 -11.84 -13.92
C ARG A 603 -28.59 -12.53 -14.13
N LYS A 604 -28.62 -13.71 -14.75
CA LYS A 604 -29.85 -14.50 -14.90
C LYS A 604 -30.38 -14.98 -13.56
N LEU A 605 -29.50 -15.54 -12.73
CA LEU A 605 -29.87 -15.99 -11.38
C LEU A 605 -30.50 -14.84 -10.56
N PHE A 606 -29.87 -13.66 -10.58
CA PHE A 606 -30.40 -12.47 -9.93
C PHE A 606 -31.74 -12.04 -10.54
N SER A 607 -31.87 -12.05 -11.86
CA SER A 607 -33.12 -11.69 -12.55
C SER A 607 -34.28 -12.60 -12.18
N GLU A 608 -34.06 -13.91 -12.08
CA GLU A 608 -35.09 -14.89 -11.71
C GLU A 608 -35.49 -14.74 -10.24
N TRP A 609 -34.49 -14.64 -9.35
CA TRP A 609 -34.73 -14.43 -7.94
C TRP A 609 -35.46 -13.12 -7.65
N TRP A 610 -35.00 -12.00 -8.23
CA TRP A 610 -35.59 -10.68 -8.03
C TRP A 610 -37.08 -10.64 -8.42
N ARG A 611 -37.45 -11.30 -9.54
CA ARG A 611 -38.85 -11.43 -9.97
C ARG A 611 -39.70 -12.29 -9.03
N SER A 612 -39.10 -13.31 -8.42
CA SER A 612 -39.79 -14.20 -7.48
C SER A 612 -40.13 -13.49 -6.17
N GLU A 613 -39.22 -12.64 -5.69
CA GLU A 613 -39.34 -11.90 -4.43
C GLU A 613 -40.24 -10.67 -4.58
N PHE A 614 -40.04 -9.86 -5.64
CA PHE A 614 -40.68 -8.55 -5.79
C PHE A 614 -41.83 -8.53 -6.80
N LYS A 615 -42.91 -9.26 -6.50
CA LYS A 615 -44.07 -9.43 -7.40
C LYS A 615 -44.90 -8.16 -7.67
N HIS A 616 -44.71 -7.11 -6.87
CA HIS A 616 -45.42 -5.84 -6.98
C HIS A 616 -44.92 -4.97 -8.14
N VAL A 617 -43.67 -5.14 -8.59
CA VAL A 617 -43.12 -4.48 -9.79
C VAL A 617 -43.09 -5.47 -10.95
N LYS A 618 -43.95 -5.24 -11.94
CA LYS A 618 -44.15 -6.20 -13.05
C LYS A 618 -43.21 -5.90 -14.22
N PHE A 619 -42.11 -6.65 -14.31
CA PHE A 619 -41.31 -6.72 -15.53
C PHE A 619 -41.92 -7.70 -16.55
N PRO A 620 -41.80 -7.46 -17.86
CA PRO A 620 -42.26 -8.43 -18.86
C PRO A 620 -41.40 -9.70 -18.81
N ALA A 621 -42.06 -10.87 -18.93
CA ALA A 621 -41.45 -12.18 -18.61
C ALA A 621 -40.49 -12.74 -19.68
N ARG A 622 -40.42 -12.12 -20.86
CA ARG A 622 -39.71 -12.67 -22.03
C ARG A 622 -38.19 -12.66 -21.88
N ASP A 623 -37.64 -11.52 -21.48
CA ASP A 623 -36.20 -11.27 -21.38
C ASP A 623 -35.77 -11.10 -19.90
N THR A 624 -34.53 -10.71 -19.60
CA THR A 624 -34.08 -10.48 -18.20
C THR A 624 -34.55 -9.14 -17.67
N VAL A 625 -34.49 -8.91 -16.34
CA VAL A 625 -34.83 -7.59 -15.76
C VAL A 625 -33.93 -6.45 -16.27
N PHE A 626 -32.73 -6.77 -16.77
CA PHE A 626 -31.77 -5.80 -17.29
C PHE A 626 -32.10 -5.32 -18.71
N ASP A 627 -32.95 -6.05 -19.44
CA ASP A 627 -33.29 -5.74 -20.85
C ASP A 627 -34.37 -4.67 -21.01
N TYR A 628 -34.96 -4.23 -19.89
CA TYR A 628 -36.02 -3.23 -19.87
C TYR A 628 -35.51 -1.88 -19.37
N TRP A 629 -35.95 -0.83 -20.06
CA TRP A 629 -35.81 0.57 -19.72
C TRP A 629 -37.11 1.07 -19.08
N LEU A 630 -37.00 1.91 -18.07
CA LEU A 630 -38.14 2.61 -17.47
C LEU A 630 -38.32 3.96 -18.15
N ASP A 631 -39.45 4.16 -18.83
CA ASP A 631 -39.79 5.46 -19.43
C ASP A 631 -40.13 6.47 -18.32
N PRO A 632 -39.41 7.62 -18.22
CA PRO A 632 -39.65 8.64 -17.20
C PRO A 632 -41.06 9.25 -17.23
N ASN A 633 -41.74 9.25 -18.38
CA ASN A 633 -43.04 9.90 -18.53
C ASN A 633 -44.22 8.98 -18.18
N THR A 634 -44.14 7.72 -18.63
CA THR A 634 -45.24 6.73 -18.50
C THR A 634 -45.02 5.76 -17.34
N LEU A 635 -43.78 5.64 -16.83
CA LEU A 635 -43.34 4.66 -15.85
C LEU A 635 -43.64 3.20 -16.26
N SER A 636 -43.73 2.93 -17.58
CA SER A 636 -43.77 1.60 -18.14
C SER A 636 -42.37 1.04 -18.40
N PHE A 637 -42.27 -0.28 -18.32
CA PHE A 637 -41.05 -1.02 -18.68
C PHE A 637 -41.09 -1.39 -20.16
N ASP A 638 -40.30 -0.67 -20.97
CA ASP A 638 -40.15 -0.89 -22.41
C ASP A 638 -38.76 -1.45 -22.73
N SER A 639 -38.53 -1.95 -23.94
CA SER A 639 -37.19 -2.43 -24.32
C SER A 639 -36.19 -1.27 -24.40
N TRP A 640 -34.92 -1.49 -24.03
CA TRP A 640 -33.84 -0.50 -24.24
C TRP A 640 -33.70 -0.01 -25.69
N ARG A 641 -34.24 -0.75 -26.67
CA ARG A 641 -34.31 -0.31 -28.08
C ARG A 641 -35.20 0.93 -28.28
N ALA A 642 -36.20 1.14 -27.42
CA ALA A 642 -37.07 2.31 -27.43
C ALA A 642 -36.43 3.52 -26.72
N SER A 643 -35.30 3.31 -26.03
CA SER A 643 -34.65 4.39 -25.28
C SER A 643 -34.04 5.45 -26.22
N PRO A 644 -33.99 6.73 -25.82
CA PRO A 644 -33.36 7.79 -26.60
C PRO A 644 -31.84 7.63 -26.76
N TYR A 645 -31.25 6.69 -26.00
CA TYR A 645 -29.83 6.34 -26.05
C TYR A 645 -29.50 5.29 -27.12
N PHE A 646 -30.52 4.62 -27.69
CA PHE A 646 -30.35 3.69 -28.80
C PHE A 646 -30.47 4.45 -30.14
N LYS A 647 -29.34 4.93 -30.67
CA LYS A 647 -29.28 5.59 -31.99
C LYS A 647 -28.61 4.69 -33.01
N ALA A 648 -29.34 4.23 -34.02
CA ALA A 648 -28.77 3.49 -35.13
C ALA A 648 -27.68 4.33 -35.83
N VAL A 649 -26.46 3.80 -35.90
CA VAL A 649 -25.35 4.48 -36.57
C VAL A 649 -25.46 4.21 -38.08
N GLN A 650 -25.51 5.27 -38.89
CA GLN A 650 -25.31 5.14 -40.33
C GLN A 650 -23.81 4.91 -40.58
N PHE A 651 -23.48 3.79 -41.23
CA PHE A 651 -22.11 3.43 -41.52
C PHE A 651 -21.60 4.23 -42.72
N ASP A 652 -20.54 5.01 -42.52
CA ASP A 652 -19.77 5.65 -43.58
C ASP A 652 -18.43 4.92 -43.71
N GLY A 653 -18.12 4.43 -44.91
CA GLY A 653 -16.89 3.64 -45.18
C GLY A 653 -15.60 4.46 -45.08
N SER A 654 -15.69 5.77 -44.90
CA SER A 654 -14.57 6.69 -44.66
C SER A 654 -14.02 6.62 -43.21
N VAL A 655 -14.81 6.10 -42.25
CA VAL A 655 -14.47 6.10 -40.83
C VAL A 655 -13.82 4.77 -40.44
N ALA A 656 -12.65 4.83 -39.79
CA ALA A 656 -11.93 3.65 -39.34
C ALA A 656 -12.80 2.77 -38.42
N MET A 657 -12.91 1.48 -38.71
CA MET A 657 -13.79 0.54 -37.99
C MET A 657 -13.46 0.43 -36.49
N SER A 658 -12.19 0.67 -36.11
CA SER A 658 -11.75 0.75 -34.71
C SER A 658 -12.37 1.91 -33.91
N SER A 659 -12.97 2.88 -34.59
CA SER A 659 -13.64 4.04 -33.97
C SER A 659 -15.17 3.96 -33.96
N VAL A 660 -15.75 2.87 -34.50
CA VAL A 660 -17.21 2.70 -34.60
C VAL A 660 -17.66 1.59 -33.66
N THR A 661 -18.46 1.94 -32.65
CA THR A 661 -19.16 0.96 -31.81
C THR A 661 -20.60 0.79 -32.26
N VAL A 662 -21.00 -0.47 -32.52
CA VAL A 662 -22.38 -0.83 -32.84
C VAL A 662 -23.24 -0.72 -31.57
N PRO A 663 -24.30 0.10 -31.57
CA PRO A 663 -25.16 0.25 -30.40
C PRO A 663 -26.00 -1.02 -30.18
N THR A 664 -25.77 -1.68 -29.05
CA THR A 664 -26.62 -2.77 -28.55
C THR A 664 -27.54 -2.27 -27.43
N PRO A 665 -28.62 -2.99 -27.08
CA PRO A 665 -29.42 -2.69 -25.89
C PRO A 665 -28.59 -2.51 -24.61
N GLU A 666 -27.54 -3.33 -24.44
CA GLU A 666 -26.60 -3.24 -23.32
C GLU A 666 -25.71 -1.98 -23.41
N THR A 667 -25.28 -1.60 -24.60
CA THR A 667 -24.53 -0.34 -24.78
C THR A 667 -25.42 0.86 -24.46
N ALA A 668 -26.71 0.81 -24.81
CA ALA A 668 -27.68 1.86 -24.51
C ALA A 668 -27.91 2.02 -23.00
N SER A 669 -28.03 0.92 -22.25
CA SER A 669 -28.21 0.94 -20.80
C SER A 669 -26.99 1.45 -20.03
N ILE A 670 -25.78 1.03 -20.45
CA ILE A 670 -24.53 1.56 -19.89
C ILE A 670 -24.41 3.07 -20.20
N THR A 671 -24.76 3.47 -21.43
CA THR A 671 -24.70 4.87 -21.86
C THR A 671 -25.69 5.75 -21.09
N SER A 672 -26.88 5.25 -20.78
CA SER A 672 -27.87 6.00 -19.99
C SER A 672 -27.37 6.25 -18.58
N TRP A 673 -26.90 5.20 -17.88
CA TRP A 673 -26.40 5.33 -16.51
C TRP A 673 -25.13 6.18 -16.44
N MET A 674 -24.20 5.99 -17.38
CA MET A 674 -23.02 6.83 -17.50
C MET A 674 -23.40 8.31 -17.71
N SER A 675 -24.38 8.60 -18.56
CA SER A 675 -24.84 9.98 -18.81
C SER A 675 -25.42 10.63 -17.55
N ILE A 676 -26.17 9.83 -16.77
CA ILE A 676 -26.77 10.28 -15.51
C ILE A 676 -25.67 10.56 -14.46
N MET A 677 -24.72 9.63 -14.26
CA MET A 677 -23.62 9.81 -13.29
C MET A 677 -22.73 11.00 -13.64
N VAL A 678 -22.41 11.19 -14.92
CA VAL A 678 -21.61 12.32 -15.41
C VAL A 678 -22.37 13.66 -15.34
N ARG A 679 -23.71 13.64 -15.33
CA ARG A 679 -24.52 14.84 -15.07
C ARG A 679 -24.49 15.24 -13.59
N GLU A 680 -24.54 14.26 -12.69
CA GLU A 680 -24.52 14.48 -11.24
C GLU A 680 -23.10 14.58 -10.63
N GLU A 681 -22.06 14.62 -11.49
CA GLU A 681 -20.65 14.66 -11.08
C GLU A 681 -20.26 13.52 -10.12
N ARG A 682 -20.88 12.35 -10.29
CA ARG A 682 -20.59 11.16 -9.49
C ARG A 682 -19.56 10.26 -10.20
N PRO A 683 -18.50 9.81 -9.51
CA PRO A 683 -17.55 8.88 -10.08
C PRO A 683 -18.20 7.51 -10.30
N PHE A 684 -17.80 6.81 -11.37
CA PHE A 684 -18.26 5.46 -11.69
C PHE A 684 -17.10 4.62 -12.21
N MET A 685 -17.21 3.29 -12.09
CA MET A 685 -16.20 2.34 -12.57
C MET A 685 -16.84 1.38 -13.57
N LEU A 686 -16.20 1.21 -14.74
CA LEU A 686 -16.62 0.26 -15.76
C LEU A 686 -15.63 -0.92 -15.82
N CYS A 687 -16.10 -2.12 -15.49
CA CYS A 687 -15.27 -3.33 -15.46
C CYS A 687 -15.64 -4.30 -16.59
N GLY A 688 -14.65 -5.01 -17.13
CA GLY A 688 -14.82 -6.06 -18.14
C GLY A 688 -13.51 -6.42 -18.83
N ASN A 689 -13.49 -7.51 -19.59
CA ASN A 689 -12.29 -8.06 -20.24
C ASN A 689 -11.57 -7.06 -21.16
N ALA A 690 -10.26 -7.20 -21.35
CA ALA A 690 -9.51 -6.37 -22.29
C ALA A 690 -10.11 -6.43 -23.71
N GLY A 691 -10.12 -5.31 -24.43
CA GLY A 691 -10.66 -5.24 -25.80
C GLY A 691 -12.17 -5.05 -25.94
N THR A 692 -12.95 -4.99 -24.86
CA THR A 692 -14.43 -4.83 -24.92
C THR A 692 -14.95 -3.40 -25.19
N GLY A 693 -14.11 -2.50 -25.72
CA GLY A 693 -14.56 -1.14 -26.10
C GLY A 693 -14.84 -0.17 -24.93
N LYS A 694 -14.51 -0.53 -23.67
CA LYS A 694 -14.72 0.29 -22.46
C LYS A 694 -14.20 1.72 -22.60
N THR A 695 -12.91 1.87 -22.93
CA THR A 695 -12.24 3.16 -23.07
C THR A 695 -12.88 4.00 -24.17
N HIS A 696 -13.26 3.35 -25.28
CA HIS A 696 -13.93 4.02 -26.39
C HIS A 696 -15.31 4.55 -25.99
N ALA A 697 -16.12 3.77 -25.26
CA ALA A 697 -17.43 4.19 -24.78
C ALA A 697 -17.35 5.43 -23.86
N ILE A 698 -16.35 5.45 -22.97
CA ILE A 698 -16.10 6.58 -22.07
C ILE A 698 -15.66 7.82 -22.87
N ILE A 699 -14.60 7.70 -23.67
CA ILE A 699 -14.02 8.80 -24.47
C ILE A 699 -15.10 9.42 -25.37
N ARG A 700 -15.83 8.61 -26.14
CA ARG A 700 -16.86 9.10 -27.06
C ARG A 700 -17.92 9.94 -26.35
N ARG A 701 -18.28 9.60 -25.12
CA ARG A 701 -19.29 10.34 -24.36
C ARG A 701 -18.77 11.66 -23.82
N PHE A 702 -17.53 11.70 -23.32
CA PHE A 702 -16.90 12.92 -22.83
C PHE A 702 -16.67 13.95 -23.96
N TYR A 703 -16.23 13.51 -25.15
CA TYR A 703 -16.00 14.41 -26.29
C TYR A 703 -17.26 14.93 -26.98
N GLN A 704 -18.43 14.31 -26.77
CA GLN A 704 -19.71 14.77 -27.32
C GLN A 704 -20.41 15.86 -26.48
N ARG A 705 -19.81 16.29 -25.36
CA ARG A 705 -20.31 17.44 -24.59
C ARG A 705 -19.83 18.76 -25.18
N PRO A 706 -20.65 19.84 -25.15
CA PRO A 706 -20.18 21.19 -25.48
C PRO A 706 -19.05 21.57 -24.52
N SER A 707 -17.95 22.12 -25.05
CA SER A 707 -16.65 22.39 -24.41
C SER A 707 -16.64 23.45 -23.29
N ASN A 708 -17.81 23.82 -22.74
CA ASN A 708 -17.91 24.79 -21.66
C ASN A 708 -18.42 24.10 -20.39
N GLN A 709 -17.54 23.41 -19.67
CA GLN A 709 -17.52 23.30 -18.19
C GLN A 709 -16.52 22.23 -17.72
N HIS A 710 -15.44 22.71 -17.10
CA HIS A 710 -14.56 22.08 -16.11
C HIS A 710 -13.79 20.79 -16.46
N GLY A 711 -12.51 20.77 -16.10
CA GLY A 711 -11.59 19.67 -16.34
C GLY A 711 -11.87 18.46 -15.44
N TYR A 712 -12.19 17.32 -16.06
CA TYR A 712 -12.29 16.04 -15.39
C TYR A 712 -10.96 15.27 -15.53
N GLN A 713 -10.42 14.74 -14.43
CA GLN A 713 -9.26 13.84 -14.46
C GLN A 713 -9.72 12.42 -14.78
N LEU A 714 -9.30 11.90 -15.94
CA LEU A 714 -9.41 10.48 -16.29
C LEU A 714 -8.26 9.70 -15.63
N GLN A 715 -8.54 8.92 -14.59
CA GLN A 715 -7.59 7.92 -14.07
C GLN A 715 -7.91 6.56 -14.67
N LEU A 716 -7.05 6.09 -15.58
CA LEU A 716 -7.11 4.74 -16.14
C LEU A 716 -6.33 3.80 -15.22
N LEU A 717 -7.04 3.08 -14.35
CA LEU A 717 -6.45 1.98 -13.57
C LEU A 717 -6.28 0.76 -14.48
N HIS A 718 -5.09 0.59 -15.04
CA HIS A 718 -4.67 -0.67 -15.63
C HIS A 718 -4.33 -1.66 -14.51
N LYS A 719 -5.10 -2.75 -14.37
CA LYS A 719 -4.59 -3.95 -13.70
C LYS A 719 -3.46 -4.50 -14.57
N ARG A 720 -2.22 -4.42 -14.08
CA ARG A 720 -1.15 -5.34 -14.48
C ARG A 720 -1.39 -6.68 -13.80
#